data_AF-A0A1I4M1L1-F1
#
_entry.id   AF-A0A1I4M1L1-F1
#
_cell.length_a   1.000
_cell.length_b   1.000
_cell.length_c   1.000
_cell.angle_alpha   90.00
_cell.angle_beta   90.00
_cell.angle_gamma   90.00
#
_symmetry.space_group_name_H-M   'P 1'
#
loop_
_entity.id
_entity.type
_entity.pdbx_description
1 polymer ?
#
loop_
_entity_poly.entity_id
_entity_poly.type
_entity_poly.pdbx_seq_one_letter_code
_entity_poly.pdbx_strand_id
1 'polypeptide(L)'
;MPLVELRYLDVRWMASGTAKSVTVAPRSIPIEIELDGTMRAETEIFHDLYPVLGMRLDDSLAEHTPVFVTAGDDNVSMQPVTDTEGHTWWVEAGPWHERSKRHLCELHRTIGKFEIQVGDQRLILNNVAAGLGRVELEDFLRDFQNDLYWLLLGFGAGKAVLGGRPVPGGSKGEIGHDQRPHGADFLLADALERFSEAVERVLHRPSHDLHEVHGLQVLAKLRPNQMSFRQYVRNPSVNRLQGRQAEVTVDIAENRYIRHMVQVAAKLSEKLALATTRQVQALEERAASEIERCKEYRATQYRMVESSVFDRQLAEAQETLERIRGLSEWTSEQFPADARHIEISIGKQFGEGGNTFFCNKPDGKPTKDPSRGIKYWVIKLPDAFASAVTAARPLRPTYEIDAIMSVQAIGPEDQGRLLELHQVIAVEPRSEAIGRKLRKRARLAASDWLAPLSREERLELQQEARTAELRANTYSERAAAGNSAASVLDRSWKRLSRQNRDWGRMGVRSDPQMPFGMRFSQTPVYSSCLAAFRKVSELADRAGFGEDTLDAVDRIGILHASALYEHWCLIKILLVLIEEFRFVPQAGWQELLIRGVTGNRETISIELAHESFDLCAKLDIQPVLPNGRTPDFRLRFKRDAWFSRSLDRTSIFSRASAPSDWDGQSALVMDAKFRNSWKVGELGDVLLTLVEAKRYGGDRDRVFVLQPAGRTVEAPNSPLDWGKDCDYGQTANVDHMRGHVRFAPGAQAGRSTNNLKRLIALHLQAYFPAPGSTPTELADTDYSICVRCGTKHIAEKTQWLKTKSGYTYWAMRCPSCEMVSTRTHCYNCRSTLFKNGYQLTYHQTLADQITNVFCPSCGAFFEEEHSHQDQAV
;
A
#
# COMPACT_ATOMS: atom_id res chain seq x y z
N MET A 1 -12.61 39.08 -29.04
CA MET A 1 -11.87 38.49 -27.90
C MET A 1 -12.44 37.11 -27.62
N PRO A 2 -11.77 36.20 -26.90
CA PRO A 2 -12.42 34.97 -26.46
C PRO A 2 -13.63 35.32 -25.58
N LEU A 3 -14.75 34.60 -25.73
CA LEU A 3 -16.00 34.81 -24.98
C LEU A 3 -15.81 34.72 -23.45
N VAL A 4 -14.81 33.95 -23.03
CA VAL A 4 -14.44 33.69 -21.64
C VAL A 4 -12.92 33.74 -21.52
N GLU A 5 -12.40 34.31 -20.44
CA GLU A 5 -10.99 34.27 -20.07
C GLU A 5 -10.81 33.60 -18.70
N LEU A 6 -9.86 32.66 -18.61
CA LEU A 6 -9.54 31.94 -17.38
C LEU A 6 -8.14 32.31 -16.87
N ARG A 7 -8.02 32.63 -15.58
CA ARG A 7 -6.74 32.92 -14.90
C ARG A 7 -6.74 32.45 -13.45
N TYR A 8 -5.56 32.17 -12.91
CA TYR A 8 -5.40 32.01 -11.46
C TYR A 8 -5.32 33.36 -10.74
N LEU A 9 -5.83 33.41 -9.52
CA LEU A 9 -5.95 34.58 -8.68
C LEU A 9 -5.43 34.30 -7.26
N ASP A 10 -4.81 35.30 -6.63
CA ASP A 10 -4.61 35.37 -5.18
C ASP A 10 -5.62 36.36 -4.59
N VAL A 11 -6.65 35.83 -3.93
CA VAL A 11 -7.72 36.62 -3.32
C VAL A 11 -7.48 36.71 -1.82
N ARG A 12 -7.15 37.90 -1.33
CA ARG A 12 -7.11 38.19 0.10
C ARG A 12 -8.47 38.67 0.53
N TRP A 13 -9.14 37.91 1.39
CA TRP A 13 -10.49 38.24 1.86
C TRP A 13 -10.45 39.14 3.10
N MET A 14 -11.41 40.06 3.20
CA MET A 14 -11.64 40.87 4.40
C MET A 14 -12.71 40.23 5.29
N ALA A 15 -13.80 39.76 4.66
CA ALA A 15 -14.94 39.09 5.26
C ALA A 15 -15.57 38.15 4.22
N SER A 16 -16.50 37.29 4.64
CA SER A 16 -17.28 36.46 3.71
C SER A 16 -17.90 37.34 2.62
N GLY A 17 -17.69 36.99 1.35
CA GLY A 17 -18.22 37.77 0.23
C GLY A 17 -17.40 39.00 -0.19
N THR A 18 -16.44 39.47 0.63
CA THR A 18 -15.74 40.76 0.41
C THR A 18 -14.22 40.58 0.28
N ALA A 19 -13.69 40.78 -0.93
CA ALA A 19 -12.26 40.75 -1.20
C ALA A 19 -11.57 42.06 -0.76
N LYS A 20 -10.44 41.97 -0.07
CA LYS A 20 -9.54 43.08 0.27
C LYS A 20 -8.63 43.43 -0.90
N SER A 21 -8.11 42.43 -1.60
CA SER A 21 -7.28 42.59 -2.79
C SER A 21 -7.31 41.31 -3.62
N VAL A 22 -7.29 41.43 -4.93
CA VAL A 22 -7.15 40.32 -5.88
C VAL A 22 -5.92 40.56 -6.73
N THR A 23 -4.98 39.61 -6.73
CA THR A 23 -3.82 39.62 -7.62
C THR A 23 -4.02 38.59 -8.72
N VAL A 24 -3.93 39.01 -9.98
CA VAL A 24 -4.19 38.15 -11.14
C VAL A 24 -2.88 37.56 -11.67
N ALA A 25 -2.86 36.27 -11.96
CA ALA A 25 -1.71 35.62 -12.59
C ALA A 25 -1.46 36.20 -14.00
N PRO A 26 -0.19 36.37 -14.43
CA PRO A 26 0.14 37.01 -15.70
C PRO A 26 -0.21 36.16 -16.93
N ARG A 27 -0.32 34.84 -16.77
CA ARG A 27 -0.65 33.91 -17.86
C ARG A 27 -2.13 33.53 -17.84
N SER A 28 -2.78 33.65 -18.99
CA SER A 28 -4.11 33.10 -19.23
C SER A 28 -4.07 31.60 -19.48
N ILE A 29 -5.09 30.89 -19.03
CA ILE A 29 -5.29 29.47 -19.32
C ILE A 29 -5.90 29.35 -20.73
N PRO A 30 -5.31 28.53 -21.62
CA PRO A 30 -5.84 28.35 -22.97
C PRO A 30 -7.19 27.64 -22.96
N ILE A 31 -8.08 28.06 -23.87
CA ILE A 31 -9.40 27.46 -24.06
C ILE A 31 -9.48 26.91 -25.49
N GLU A 32 -9.79 25.62 -25.61
CA GLU A 32 -10.07 24.94 -26.87
C GLU A 32 -11.59 24.95 -27.13
N ILE A 33 -12.00 25.11 -28.39
CA ILE A 33 -13.42 25.12 -28.77
C ILE A 33 -13.68 23.92 -29.69
N GLU A 34 -14.60 23.04 -29.28
CA GLU A 34 -15.01 21.87 -30.06
C GLU A 34 -15.98 22.26 -31.19
N LEU A 35 -16.17 21.37 -32.17
CA LEU A 35 -17.04 21.58 -33.34
C LEU A 35 -18.52 21.82 -32.97
N ASP A 36 -18.94 21.37 -31.78
CA ASP A 36 -20.29 21.56 -31.25
C ASP A 36 -20.46 22.88 -30.46
N GLY A 37 -19.41 23.70 -30.38
CA GLY A 37 -19.40 24.96 -29.63
C GLY A 37 -19.02 24.81 -28.16
N THR A 38 -18.74 23.59 -27.66
CA THR A 38 -18.30 23.38 -26.28
C THR A 38 -16.88 23.90 -26.07
N MET A 39 -16.69 24.73 -25.05
CA MET A 39 -15.37 25.22 -24.63
C MET A 39 -14.72 24.24 -23.67
N ARG A 40 -13.40 24.05 -23.76
CA ARG A 40 -12.61 23.20 -22.86
C ARG A 40 -11.35 23.89 -22.40
N ALA A 41 -11.00 23.73 -21.12
CA ALA A 41 -9.76 24.23 -20.56
C ALA A 41 -9.13 23.24 -19.59
N GLU A 42 -7.79 23.22 -19.51
CA GLU A 42 -7.03 22.44 -18.53
C GLU A 42 -6.53 23.36 -17.40
N THR A 43 -6.77 22.94 -16.15
CA THR A 43 -6.43 23.69 -14.93
C THR A 43 -5.68 22.78 -13.96
N GLU A 44 -4.99 23.34 -12.96
CA GLU A 44 -4.09 22.65 -12.04
C GLU A 44 -4.52 22.89 -10.59
N ILE A 45 -4.58 21.82 -9.79
CA ILE A 45 -4.76 21.88 -8.34
C ILE A 45 -3.46 22.29 -7.63
N PHE A 46 -3.58 22.69 -6.36
CA PHE A 46 -2.45 23.04 -5.49
C PHE A 46 -1.52 24.11 -6.07
N HIS A 47 -2.09 25.08 -6.77
CA HIS A 47 -1.34 26.25 -7.20
C HIS A 47 -1.02 27.14 -6.00
N ASP A 48 0.21 27.05 -5.47
CA ASP A 48 0.64 27.68 -4.21
C ASP A 48 0.60 29.22 -4.24
N LEU A 49 0.91 29.82 -5.39
CA LEU A 49 1.05 31.28 -5.55
C LEU A 49 -0.28 31.98 -5.85
N TYR A 50 -1.16 31.33 -6.61
CA TYR A 50 -2.45 31.86 -7.03
C TYR A 50 -3.52 30.76 -6.87
N PRO A 51 -4.08 30.56 -5.68
CA PRO A 51 -4.85 29.36 -5.36
C PRO A 51 -6.28 29.34 -5.91
N VAL A 52 -6.79 30.45 -6.45
CA VAL A 52 -8.20 30.56 -6.88
C VAL A 52 -8.29 30.61 -8.40
N LEU A 53 -9.16 29.80 -9.02
CA LEU A 53 -9.48 29.95 -10.45
C LEU A 53 -10.51 31.07 -10.62
N GLY A 54 -10.17 32.06 -11.44
CA GLY A 54 -11.04 33.16 -11.83
C GLY A 54 -11.44 33.05 -13.29
N MET A 55 -12.72 33.36 -13.55
CA MET A 55 -13.29 33.44 -14.88
C MET A 55 -13.80 34.85 -15.16
N ARG A 56 -13.33 35.46 -16.25
CA ARG A 56 -13.80 36.76 -16.73
C ARG A 56 -14.66 36.55 -17.97
N LEU A 57 -15.80 37.22 -18.02
CA LEU A 57 -16.74 37.16 -19.14
C LEU A 57 -16.52 38.36 -20.06
N ASP A 58 -16.75 38.15 -21.35
CA ASP A 58 -16.82 39.23 -22.34
C ASP A 58 -18.17 39.97 -22.28
N ASP A 59 -18.26 41.14 -22.92
CA ASP A 59 -19.43 42.02 -22.86
C ASP A 59 -20.72 41.33 -23.34
N SER A 60 -20.64 40.36 -24.26
CA SER A 60 -21.80 39.60 -24.74
C SER A 60 -22.38 38.62 -23.71
N LEU A 61 -21.62 38.29 -22.65
CA LEU A 61 -22.03 37.39 -21.57
C LEU A 61 -22.12 38.11 -20.21
N ALA A 62 -21.95 39.44 -20.18
CA ALA A 62 -21.88 40.22 -18.95
C ALA A 62 -23.15 40.17 -18.08
N GLU A 63 -24.31 39.92 -18.68
CA GLU A 63 -25.60 39.78 -17.95
C GLU A 63 -25.81 38.38 -17.35
N HIS A 64 -24.99 37.39 -17.72
CA HIS A 64 -25.13 36.01 -17.26
C HIS A 64 -24.25 35.72 -16.04
N THR A 65 -24.83 35.03 -15.05
CA THR A 65 -24.07 34.52 -13.90
C THR A 65 -23.62 33.08 -14.20
N PRO A 66 -22.31 32.81 -14.17
CA PRO A 66 -21.80 31.45 -14.32
C PRO A 66 -22.28 30.51 -13.21
N VAL A 67 -22.61 29.27 -13.58
CA VAL A 67 -23.03 28.22 -12.64
C VAL A 67 -22.25 26.94 -12.87
N PHE A 68 -21.87 26.25 -11.78
CA PHE A 68 -21.38 24.88 -11.84
C PHE A 68 -22.57 23.92 -11.93
N VAL A 69 -22.50 22.98 -12.88
CA VAL A 69 -23.47 21.88 -13.01
C VAL A 69 -22.97 20.68 -12.22
N THR A 70 -23.73 20.24 -11.22
CA THR A 70 -23.39 19.07 -10.40
C THR A 70 -23.88 17.77 -11.04
N ALA A 71 -23.43 16.61 -10.52
CA ALA A 71 -23.82 15.29 -11.04
C ALA A 71 -25.31 14.93 -10.85
N GLY A 72 -26.05 15.72 -10.05
CA GLY A 72 -27.51 15.60 -9.89
C GLY A 72 -28.31 16.58 -10.77
N ASP A 73 -27.65 17.27 -11.72
CA ASP A 73 -28.17 18.40 -12.49
C ASP A 73 -28.56 19.64 -11.66
N ASP A 74 -28.09 19.75 -10.41
CA ASP A 74 -28.24 20.98 -9.62
C ASP A 74 -27.19 22.02 -10.02
N ASN A 75 -27.59 23.30 -10.06
CA ASN A 75 -26.75 24.43 -10.44
C ASN A 75 -26.26 25.23 -9.23
N VAL A 76 -24.94 25.42 -9.10
CA VAL A 76 -24.32 26.22 -8.02
C VAL A 76 -23.72 27.50 -8.61
N SER A 77 -24.22 28.67 -8.20
CA SER A 77 -23.76 29.97 -8.71
C SER A 77 -22.34 30.33 -8.26
N MET A 78 -21.56 30.90 -9.18
CA MET A 78 -20.24 31.49 -8.87
C MET A 78 -20.38 32.86 -8.19
N GLN A 79 -19.34 33.27 -7.47
CA GLN A 79 -19.30 34.55 -6.76
C GLN A 79 -18.39 35.56 -7.48
N PRO A 80 -18.80 36.84 -7.65
CA PRO A 80 -17.95 37.85 -8.26
C PRO A 80 -16.94 38.43 -7.26
N VAL A 81 -15.73 38.72 -7.74
CA VAL A 81 -14.69 39.49 -7.05
C VAL A 81 -14.07 40.50 -8.02
N THR A 82 -13.71 41.67 -7.53
CA THR A 82 -13.13 42.75 -8.36
C THR A 82 -11.64 42.87 -8.10
N ASP A 83 -10.84 42.98 -9.15
CA ASP A 83 -9.40 43.21 -9.04
C ASP A 83 -9.02 44.68 -8.87
N THR A 84 -7.72 44.95 -8.72
CA THR A 84 -7.19 46.30 -8.55
C THR A 84 -7.34 47.19 -9.79
N GLU A 85 -7.59 46.60 -10.96
CA GLU A 85 -7.79 47.30 -12.23
C GLU A 85 -9.29 47.55 -12.52
N GLY A 86 -10.18 47.05 -11.65
CA GLY A 86 -11.63 47.22 -11.76
C GLY A 86 -12.32 46.13 -12.58
N HIS A 87 -11.62 45.05 -12.96
CA HIS A 87 -12.22 43.93 -13.67
C HIS A 87 -12.93 42.97 -12.71
N THR A 88 -14.10 42.48 -13.14
CA THR A 88 -14.88 41.50 -12.39
C THR A 88 -14.48 40.08 -12.80
N TRP A 89 -14.07 39.28 -11.82
CA TRP A 89 -13.74 37.87 -11.94
C TRP A 89 -14.76 37.03 -11.19
N TRP A 90 -15.28 35.99 -11.81
CA TRP A 90 -16.14 34.99 -11.18
C TRP A 90 -15.27 33.88 -10.59
N VAL A 91 -15.44 33.60 -9.30
CA VAL A 91 -14.73 32.56 -8.56
C VAL A 91 -15.72 31.59 -7.93
N GLU A 92 -15.23 30.42 -7.54
CA GLU A 92 -16.03 29.40 -6.88
C GLU A 92 -16.62 29.91 -5.54
N ALA A 93 -17.92 29.73 -5.33
CA ALA A 93 -18.64 30.12 -4.12
C ALA A 93 -18.50 29.05 -3.01
N GLY A 94 -17.28 28.87 -2.52
CA GLY A 94 -16.96 27.88 -1.49
C GLY A 94 -17.39 28.28 -0.07
N PRO A 95 -17.46 27.33 0.88
CA PRO A 95 -17.77 27.64 2.28
C PRO A 95 -16.69 28.51 2.94
N TRP A 96 -17.12 29.43 3.81
CA TRP A 96 -16.23 30.34 4.54
C TRP A 96 -15.52 29.62 5.70
N HIS A 97 -14.19 29.74 5.77
CA HIS A 97 -13.40 29.15 6.83
C HIS A 97 -12.88 30.23 7.80
N GLU A 98 -13.50 30.29 8.99
CA GLU A 98 -13.32 31.37 9.98
C GLU A 98 -11.87 31.53 10.45
N ARG A 99 -11.15 30.42 10.68
CA ARG A 99 -9.79 30.44 11.23
C ARG A 99 -8.75 30.96 10.23
N SER A 100 -8.96 30.71 8.94
CA SER A 100 -8.04 31.16 7.88
C SER A 100 -8.57 32.36 7.10
N LYS A 101 -9.76 32.88 7.47
CA LYS A 101 -10.44 34.01 6.83
C LYS A 101 -10.41 33.95 5.30
N ARG A 102 -10.84 32.82 4.73
CA ARG A 102 -10.90 32.59 3.28
C ARG A 102 -12.03 31.64 2.93
N HIS A 103 -12.52 31.73 1.69
CA HIS A 103 -13.37 30.70 1.10
C HIS A 103 -12.54 29.46 0.75
N LEU A 104 -13.12 28.27 0.93
CA LEU A 104 -12.52 27.00 0.52
C LEU A 104 -12.88 26.73 -0.95
N CYS A 105 -11.91 26.78 -1.86
CA CYS A 105 -12.15 26.45 -3.26
C CYS A 105 -11.98 24.94 -3.48
N GLU A 106 -13.06 24.23 -3.85
CA GLU A 106 -12.99 22.82 -4.21
C GLU A 106 -12.15 22.62 -5.46
N LEU A 107 -12.18 23.53 -6.43
CA LEU A 107 -11.32 23.49 -7.61
C LEU A 107 -9.83 23.56 -7.24
N HIS A 108 -9.44 24.12 -6.09
CA HIS A 108 -8.02 24.12 -5.71
C HIS A 108 -7.51 22.74 -5.28
N ARG A 109 -8.41 21.82 -4.93
CA ARG A 109 -8.09 20.53 -4.28
C ARG A 109 -8.72 19.30 -4.96
N THR A 110 -9.55 19.51 -5.96
CA THR A 110 -10.34 18.45 -6.61
C THR A 110 -9.88 18.25 -8.03
N ILE A 111 -9.40 17.05 -8.31
CA ILE A 111 -9.08 16.65 -9.66
C ILE A 111 -10.35 16.11 -10.33
N GLY A 112 -10.54 16.39 -11.61
CA GLY A 112 -11.64 15.81 -12.38
C GLY A 112 -12.19 16.76 -13.43
N LYS A 113 -13.34 16.37 -13.97
CA LYS A 113 -14.08 17.14 -14.96
C LYS A 113 -15.15 17.97 -14.26
N PHE A 114 -15.12 19.27 -14.46
CA PHE A 114 -16.13 20.21 -14.01
C PHE A 114 -16.83 20.85 -15.19
N GLU A 115 -18.11 21.13 -15.02
CA GLU A 115 -18.92 21.78 -16.02
C GLU A 115 -19.39 23.12 -15.49
N ILE A 116 -19.12 24.18 -16.26
CA ILE A 116 -19.59 25.53 -16.01
C ILE A 116 -20.51 25.91 -17.16
N GLN A 117 -21.72 26.33 -16.83
CA GLN A 117 -22.69 26.86 -17.78
C GLN A 117 -22.77 28.38 -17.66
N VAL A 118 -22.75 29.07 -18.81
CA VAL A 118 -22.89 30.52 -18.92
C VAL A 118 -23.89 30.82 -20.04
N GLY A 119 -25.16 31.03 -19.69
CA GLY A 119 -26.24 31.12 -20.67
C GLY A 119 -26.34 29.82 -21.49
N ASP A 120 -26.27 29.94 -22.81
CA ASP A 120 -26.28 28.80 -23.75
C ASP A 120 -24.89 28.17 -23.98
N GLN A 121 -23.84 28.74 -23.37
CA GLN A 121 -22.47 28.27 -23.54
C GLN A 121 -22.10 27.27 -22.46
N ARG A 122 -21.35 26.23 -22.87
CA ARG A 122 -20.86 25.17 -21.99
C ARG A 122 -19.33 25.18 -21.96
N LEU A 123 -18.76 25.30 -20.76
CA LEU A 123 -17.33 25.20 -20.50
C LEU A 123 -17.04 23.96 -19.67
N ILE A 124 -16.16 23.10 -20.17
CA ILE A 124 -15.65 21.93 -19.47
C ILE A 124 -14.24 22.24 -18.97
N LEU A 125 -14.08 22.26 -17.64
CA LEU A 125 -12.77 22.35 -17.01
C LEU A 125 -12.25 20.94 -16.69
N ASN A 126 -11.08 20.60 -17.20
CA ASN A 126 -10.32 19.44 -16.76
C ASN A 126 -9.30 19.91 -15.73
N ASN A 127 -9.56 19.67 -14.46
CA ASN A 127 -8.68 20.07 -13.39
C ASN A 127 -7.74 18.92 -13.04
N VAL A 128 -6.44 19.11 -13.19
CA VAL A 128 -5.40 18.09 -13.08
C VAL A 128 -4.41 18.44 -11.98
N ALA A 129 -3.47 17.55 -11.63
CA ALA A 129 -2.39 17.89 -10.71
C ALA A 129 -1.13 18.28 -11.48
N ALA A 130 -0.35 19.24 -10.96
CA ALA A 130 0.87 19.70 -11.63
C ALA A 130 1.82 18.53 -11.94
N GLY A 131 2.04 18.22 -13.23
CA GLY A 131 2.83 17.08 -13.68
C GLY A 131 2.09 15.73 -13.75
N LEU A 132 0.77 15.73 -13.59
CA LEU A 132 -0.14 14.61 -13.84
C LEU A 132 -1.14 15.05 -14.92
N GLY A 133 -0.94 14.63 -16.16
CA GLY A 133 -1.84 14.98 -17.26
C GLY A 133 -3.20 14.29 -17.15
N ARG A 134 -4.17 14.73 -17.95
CA ARG A 134 -5.51 14.11 -18.01
C ARG A 134 -5.49 12.58 -18.15
N VAL A 135 -4.63 12.06 -19.02
CA VAL A 135 -4.52 10.61 -19.30
C VAL A 135 -4.10 9.85 -18.05
N GLU A 136 -3.11 10.37 -17.31
CA GLU A 136 -2.55 9.71 -16.14
C GLU A 136 -3.54 9.69 -14.96
N LEU A 137 -4.39 10.71 -14.87
CA LEU A 137 -5.50 10.74 -13.93
C LEU A 137 -6.58 9.70 -14.26
N GLU A 138 -7.03 9.65 -15.51
CA GLU A 138 -8.02 8.67 -15.95
C GLU A 138 -7.49 7.25 -15.74
N ASP A 139 -6.18 7.03 -15.94
CA ASP A 139 -5.51 5.78 -15.61
C ASP A 139 -5.49 5.50 -14.11
N PHE A 140 -5.27 6.52 -13.27
CA PHE A 140 -5.28 6.36 -11.82
C PHE A 140 -6.67 6.00 -11.27
N LEU A 141 -7.72 6.68 -11.73
CA LEU A 141 -9.11 6.38 -11.37
C LEU A 141 -9.49 4.97 -11.83
N ARG A 142 -9.10 4.58 -13.05
CA ARG A 142 -9.34 3.23 -13.56
C ARG A 142 -8.57 2.18 -12.77
N ASP A 143 -7.30 2.43 -12.40
CA ASP A 143 -6.51 1.52 -11.56
C ASP A 143 -7.20 1.29 -10.21
N PHE A 144 -7.62 2.37 -9.55
CA PHE A 144 -8.36 2.31 -8.30
C PHE A 144 -9.67 1.52 -8.43
N GLN A 145 -10.51 1.83 -9.42
CA GLN A 145 -11.79 1.14 -9.61
C GLN A 145 -11.59 -0.34 -9.92
N ASN A 146 -10.64 -0.66 -10.81
CA ASN A 146 -10.35 -2.05 -11.17
C ASN A 146 -9.84 -2.85 -9.97
N ASP A 147 -8.96 -2.27 -9.15
CA ASP A 147 -8.47 -2.91 -7.94
C ASP A 147 -9.57 -3.06 -6.89
N LEU A 148 -10.48 -2.09 -6.77
CA LEU A 148 -11.63 -2.19 -5.87
C LEU A 148 -12.56 -3.30 -6.33
N TYR A 149 -12.90 -3.35 -7.62
CA TYR A 149 -13.69 -4.45 -8.19
C TYR A 149 -12.97 -5.79 -7.99
N TRP A 150 -11.65 -5.86 -8.22
CA TRP A 150 -10.86 -7.05 -7.96
C TRP A 150 -10.88 -7.44 -6.48
N LEU A 151 -10.72 -6.48 -5.58
CA LEU A 151 -10.72 -6.70 -4.14
C LEU A 151 -12.08 -7.22 -3.66
N LEU A 152 -13.18 -6.61 -4.10
CA LEU A 152 -14.53 -6.99 -3.69
C LEU A 152 -14.98 -8.30 -4.36
N LEU A 153 -14.77 -8.46 -5.68
CA LEU A 153 -15.28 -9.59 -6.46
C LEU A 153 -14.31 -10.78 -6.47
N GLY A 154 -13.01 -10.50 -6.56
CA GLY A 154 -11.94 -11.48 -6.74
C GLY A 154 -11.48 -12.17 -5.45
N PHE A 155 -11.91 -11.74 -4.26
CA PHE A 155 -11.51 -12.36 -2.98
C PHE A 155 -12.66 -12.98 -2.18
N GLY A 156 -13.89 -12.46 -2.32
CA GLY A 156 -15.10 -13.11 -1.79
C GLY A 156 -15.52 -14.29 -2.66
N ALA A 157 -15.78 -14.02 -3.95
CA ALA A 157 -15.97 -15.07 -4.94
C ALA A 157 -14.62 -15.72 -5.35
N GLY A 158 -13.47 -15.17 -4.95
CA GLY A 158 -12.12 -15.63 -5.28
C GLY A 158 -11.77 -17.08 -4.93
N LYS A 159 -12.22 -17.59 -3.78
CA LYS A 159 -12.06 -19.03 -3.48
C LYS A 159 -12.86 -19.91 -4.46
N ALA A 160 -13.94 -19.36 -4.99
CA ALA A 160 -14.79 -19.97 -6.00
C ALA A 160 -14.45 -19.54 -7.46
N VAL A 161 -13.54 -18.57 -7.66
CA VAL A 161 -13.15 -17.96 -8.94
C VAL A 161 -11.66 -18.17 -9.26
N LEU A 162 -10.85 -18.71 -8.35
CA LEU A 162 -9.45 -19.05 -8.61
C LEU A 162 -8.98 -20.32 -7.85
N GLY A 163 -9.89 -21.20 -7.45
CA GLY A 163 -9.55 -22.51 -6.90
C GLY A 163 -8.91 -22.52 -5.52
N GLY A 164 -9.59 -21.95 -4.53
CA GLY A 164 -9.26 -22.15 -3.13
C GLY A 164 -10.23 -23.13 -2.49
N ARG A 165 -9.74 -24.30 -2.04
CA ARG A 165 -10.54 -25.31 -1.33
C ARG A 165 -11.49 -24.65 -0.30
N PRO A 166 -12.78 -25.04 -0.25
CA PRO A 166 -13.56 -24.78 0.94
C PRO A 166 -12.88 -25.51 2.09
N VAL A 167 -12.82 -24.89 3.27
CA VAL A 167 -12.67 -25.64 4.51
C VAL A 167 -14.10 -25.99 4.93
N PRO A 168 -14.55 -27.25 4.85
CA PRO A 168 -15.62 -27.70 5.71
C PRO A 168 -14.99 -28.24 6.99
N GLY A 169 -15.29 -27.60 8.11
CA GLY A 169 -15.47 -28.41 9.32
C GLY A 169 -16.58 -29.41 9.03
N GLY A 170 -16.24 -30.70 9.00
CA GLY A 170 -17.22 -31.77 8.78
C GLY A 170 -16.62 -33.06 8.24
N SER A 171 -16.25 -33.96 9.17
CA SER A 171 -16.19 -35.43 9.06
C SER A 171 -15.43 -36.10 7.88
N LYS A 172 -14.44 -36.90 8.29
CA LYS A 172 -13.83 -38.01 7.53
C LYS A 172 -14.90 -38.88 6.84
N GLY A 173 -14.68 -39.24 5.58
CA GLY A 173 -15.24 -40.45 4.99
C GLY A 173 -15.68 -40.30 3.52
N GLU A 174 -15.24 -41.28 2.73
CA GLU A 174 -15.75 -41.66 1.39
C GLU A 174 -15.24 -40.89 0.16
N ILE A 175 -14.23 -41.51 -0.46
CA ILE A 175 -13.73 -41.24 -1.80
C ILE A 175 -14.69 -41.94 -2.78
N GLY A 176 -15.60 -41.17 -3.39
CA GLY A 176 -16.38 -41.61 -4.55
C GLY A 176 -15.59 -41.39 -5.84
N HIS A 177 -15.30 -42.49 -6.55
CA HIS A 177 -14.77 -42.46 -7.91
C HIS A 177 -15.83 -41.92 -8.87
N ASP A 178 -15.71 -40.65 -9.27
CA ASP A 178 -16.25 -40.19 -10.54
C ASP A 178 -15.29 -39.16 -11.15
N GLN A 179 -14.59 -39.58 -12.20
CA GLN A 179 -13.58 -38.80 -12.89
C GLN A 179 -14.26 -37.79 -13.83
N ARG A 180 -14.34 -36.53 -13.39
CA ARG A 180 -14.26 -35.37 -14.30
C ARG A 180 -13.14 -34.44 -13.82
N PRO A 181 -12.12 -34.16 -14.65
CA PRO A 181 -11.16 -33.11 -14.35
C PRO A 181 -11.83 -31.74 -14.61
N HIS A 182 -11.55 -30.75 -13.76
CA HIS A 182 -11.96 -29.33 -13.87
C HIS A 182 -13.42 -28.99 -13.53
N GLY A 183 -13.65 -28.24 -12.44
CA GLY A 183 -14.99 -27.73 -12.12
C GLY A 183 -15.20 -27.00 -10.79
N ALA A 184 -14.15 -26.65 -10.04
CA ALA A 184 -14.31 -25.95 -8.76
C ALA A 184 -14.02 -24.44 -8.82
N ASP A 185 -13.51 -23.94 -9.94
CA ASP A 185 -12.67 -22.73 -9.88
C ASP A 185 -13.31 -21.46 -10.43
N PHE A 186 -14.56 -21.43 -10.94
CA PHE A 186 -15.21 -20.18 -11.45
C PHE A 186 -16.74 -20.07 -11.24
N LEU A 187 -17.25 -20.31 -10.02
CA LEU A 187 -18.69 -20.45 -9.75
C LEU A 187 -19.56 -19.27 -10.20
N LEU A 188 -19.09 -18.01 -10.05
CA LEU A 188 -19.88 -16.84 -10.48
C LEU A 188 -19.89 -16.67 -12.00
N ALA A 189 -18.76 -16.89 -12.66
CA ALA A 189 -18.67 -16.84 -14.12
C ALA A 189 -19.53 -17.95 -14.77
N ASP A 190 -19.48 -19.16 -14.22
CA ASP A 190 -20.34 -20.28 -14.64
C ASP A 190 -21.83 -20.00 -14.34
N ALA A 191 -22.16 -19.40 -13.19
CA ALA A 191 -23.53 -19.00 -12.89
C ALA A 191 -24.07 -17.95 -13.88
N LEU A 192 -23.25 -16.97 -14.27
CA LEU A 192 -23.59 -15.96 -15.28
C LEU A 192 -23.77 -16.58 -16.67
N GLU A 193 -22.90 -17.52 -17.05
CA GLU A 193 -23.01 -18.24 -18.32
C GLU A 193 -24.31 -19.06 -18.37
N ARG A 194 -24.60 -19.85 -17.32
CA ARG A 194 -25.85 -20.61 -17.19
C ARG A 194 -27.10 -19.73 -17.18
N PHE A 195 -27.03 -18.56 -16.55
CA PHE A 195 -28.12 -17.59 -16.58
C PHE A 195 -28.35 -17.07 -18.01
N SER A 196 -27.29 -16.71 -18.72
CA SER A 196 -27.38 -16.26 -20.12
C SER A 196 -28.01 -17.32 -21.04
N GLU A 197 -27.72 -18.60 -20.81
CA GLU A 197 -28.33 -19.73 -21.52
C GLU A 197 -29.80 -19.93 -21.19
N ALA A 198 -30.18 -19.76 -19.93
CA ALA A 198 -31.57 -19.84 -19.51
C ALA A 198 -32.42 -18.74 -20.16
N VAL A 199 -31.91 -17.51 -20.18
CA VAL A 199 -32.59 -16.36 -20.80
C VAL A 199 -32.78 -16.57 -22.30
N GLU A 200 -31.79 -17.12 -23.01
CA GLU A 200 -31.92 -17.34 -24.46
C GLU A 200 -33.08 -18.28 -24.81
N ARG A 201 -33.35 -19.28 -23.95
CA ARG A 201 -34.52 -20.17 -24.11
C ARG A 201 -35.84 -19.41 -24.01
N VAL A 202 -35.93 -18.40 -23.15
CA VAL A 202 -37.13 -17.52 -23.06
C VAL A 202 -37.19 -16.59 -24.27
N LEU A 203 -36.06 -15.98 -24.66
CA LEU A 203 -35.98 -15.03 -25.77
C LEU A 203 -36.40 -15.65 -27.12
N HIS A 204 -36.12 -16.94 -27.33
CA HIS A 204 -36.55 -17.65 -28.54
C HIS A 204 -38.06 -17.78 -28.67
N ARG A 205 -38.80 -17.85 -27.56
CA ARG A 205 -40.26 -17.98 -27.57
C ARG A 205 -40.86 -17.30 -26.33
N PRO A 206 -40.90 -15.95 -26.29
CA PRO A 206 -41.42 -15.22 -25.15
C PRO A 206 -42.91 -15.48 -24.98
N SER A 207 -43.34 -15.58 -23.73
CA SER A 207 -44.77 -15.55 -23.43
C SER A 207 -45.35 -14.20 -23.85
N HIS A 208 -46.60 -14.21 -24.27
CA HIS A 208 -47.33 -13.04 -24.71
C HIS A 208 -48.73 -13.06 -24.14
N ASP A 209 -49.28 -11.86 -23.93
CA ASP A 209 -50.69 -11.67 -23.63
C ASP A 209 -51.40 -11.05 -24.82
N LEU A 210 -52.70 -11.33 -24.92
CA LEU A 210 -53.59 -10.76 -25.93
C LEU A 210 -54.32 -9.58 -25.30
N HIS A 211 -54.07 -8.37 -25.78
CA HIS A 211 -54.85 -7.19 -25.42
C HIS A 211 -55.97 -6.95 -26.42
N GLU A 212 -57.15 -6.67 -25.91
CA GLU A 212 -58.27 -6.25 -26.73
C GLU A 212 -58.09 -4.77 -27.10
N VAL A 213 -57.97 -4.48 -28.40
CA VAL A 213 -57.84 -3.14 -28.97
C VAL A 213 -58.98 -2.87 -29.95
N HIS A 214 -59.30 -1.59 -30.16
CA HIS A 214 -60.32 -1.17 -31.13
C HIS A 214 -59.67 -0.68 -32.42
N GLY A 215 -59.92 -1.39 -33.52
CA GLY A 215 -59.28 -1.12 -34.81
C GLY A 215 -60.20 -1.38 -36.00
N LEU A 216 -59.86 -0.82 -37.15
CA LEU A 216 -60.61 -1.04 -38.40
C LEU A 216 -60.42 -2.48 -38.88
N GLN A 217 -61.50 -3.26 -38.88
CA GLN A 217 -61.56 -4.63 -39.38
C GLN A 217 -62.38 -4.72 -40.66
N VAL A 218 -61.93 -5.58 -41.57
CA VAL A 218 -62.71 -5.97 -42.75
C VAL A 218 -63.97 -6.70 -42.30
N LEU A 219 -65.11 -6.42 -42.93
CA LEU A 219 -66.42 -6.98 -42.56
C LEU A 219 -66.39 -8.51 -42.32
N ALA A 220 -65.63 -9.26 -43.11
CA ALA A 220 -65.51 -10.72 -43.00
C ALA A 220 -64.85 -11.23 -41.71
N LYS A 221 -64.04 -10.41 -41.03
CA LYS A 221 -63.34 -10.78 -39.77
C LYS A 221 -63.90 -10.03 -38.55
N LEU A 222 -64.88 -9.16 -38.77
CA LEU A 222 -65.48 -8.32 -37.73
C LEU A 222 -66.46 -9.14 -36.88
N ARG A 223 -66.25 -9.20 -35.57
CA ARG A 223 -67.32 -9.61 -34.64
C ARG A 223 -68.27 -8.43 -34.41
N PRO A 224 -69.57 -8.55 -34.76
CA PRO A 224 -70.52 -7.46 -34.62
C PRO A 224 -70.63 -6.98 -33.16
N ASN A 225 -70.58 -5.68 -32.96
CA ASN A 225 -70.89 -5.01 -31.70
C ASN A 225 -71.82 -3.81 -31.97
N GLN A 226 -72.40 -3.20 -30.94
CA GLN A 226 -73.36 -2.11 -31.12
C GLN A 226 -72.81 -0.92 -31.92
N MET A 227 -71.50 -0.65 -31.82
CA MET A 227 -70.84 0.45 -32.51
C MET A 227 -70.65 0.17 -34.01
N SER A 228 -70.10 -1.00 -34.33
CA SER A 228 -69.91 -1.45 -35.71
C SER A 228 -71.23 -1.65 -36.44
N PHE A 229 -72.27 -2.10 -35.75
CA PHE A 229 -73.63 -2.15 -36.30
C PHE A 229 -74.15 -0.75 -36.68
N ARG A 230 -74.01 0.24 -35.78
CA ARG A 230 -74.39 1.63 -36.06
C ARG A 230 -73.60 2.25 -37.22
N GLN A 231 -72.30 1.93 -37.33
CA GLN A 231 -71.46 2.40 -38.44
C GLN A 231 -71.87 1.78 -39.78
N TYR A 232 -72.18 0.48 -39.80
CA TYR A 232 -72.64 -0.21 -41.02
C TYR A 232 -73.99 0.32 -41.52
N VAL A 233 -74.96 0.52 -40.62
CA VAL A 233 -76.30 1.05 -40.98
C VAL A 233 -76.21 2.47 -41.53
N ARG A 234 -75.27 3.29 -41.05
CA ARG A 234 -75.04 4.65 -41.56
C ARG A 234 -74.36 4.70 -42.92
N ASN A 235 -73.51 3.71 -43.25
CA ASN A 235 -72.87 3.62 -44.56
C ASN A 235 -72.59 2.16 -44.95
N PRO A 236 -73.55 1.48 -45.62
CA PRO A 236 -73.43 0.06 -45.96
C PRO A 236 -72.32 -0.27 -46.97
N SER A 237 -71.80 0.74 -47.67
CA SER A 237 -70.71 0.57 -48.67
C SER A 237 -69.30 0.54 -48.05
N VAL A 238 -69.18 0.71 -46.73
CA VAL A 238 -67.88 0.70 -46.03
C VAL A 238 -67.35 -0.73 -45.84
N ASN A 239 -66.17 -0.99 -46.41
CA ASN A 239 -65.52 -2.30 -46.34
C ASN A 239 -64.74 -2.56 -45.02
N ARG A 240 -64.59 -1.55 -44.15
CA ARG A 240 -63.86 -1.65 -42.88
C ARG A 240 -64.56 -0.88 -41.76
N LEU A 241 -64.89 -1.55 -40.65
CA LEU A 241 -65.60 -0.97 -39.50
C LEU A 241 -64.79 -1.12 -38.22
N GLN A 242 -65.04 -0.27 -37.21
CA GLN A 242 -64.36 -0.42 -35.92
C GLN A 242 -64.82 -1.67 -35.18
N GLY A 243 -63.90 -2.61 -35.02
CA GLY A 243 -64.10 -3.89 -34.36
C GLY A 243 -63.20 -4.10 -33.16
N ARG A 244 -63.49 -5.16 -32.40
CA ARG A 244 -62.58 -5.68 -31.38
C ARG A 244 -61.49 -6.49 -32.09
N GLN A 245 -60.25 -6.05 -31.98
CA GLN A 245 -59.05 -6.75 -32.43
C GLN A 245 -58.28 -7.25 -31.21
N ALA A 246 -57.52 -8.33 -31.38
CA ALA A 246 -56.56 -8.77 -30.37
C ALA A 246 -55.16 -8.42 -30.88
N GLU A 247 -54.43 -7.65 -30.09
CA GLU A 247 -53.02 -7.35 -30.32
C GLU A 247 -52.18 -8.21 -29.37
N VAL A 248 -51.16 -8.85 -29.92
CA VAL A 248 -50.23 -9.68 -29.14
C VAL A 248 -49.17 -8.74 -28.58
N THR A 249 -49.08 -8.65 -27.25
CA THR A 249 -47.94 -7.98 -26.60
C THR A 249 -47.03 -8.99 -25.93
N VAL A 250 -45.74 -8.76 -26.07
CA VAL A 250 -44.71 -9.44 -25.28
C VAL A 250 -44.26 -8.59 -24.09
N ASP A 251 -44.74 -7.35 -23.95
CA ASP A 251 -44.46 -6.46 -22.82
C ASP A 251 -45.31 -6.80 -21.57
N ILE A 252 -45.15 -8.03 -21.08
CA ILE A 252 -45.80 -8.57 -19.88
C ILE A 252 -44.86 -8.51 -18.67
N ALA A 253 -45.42 -8.54 -17.45
CA ALA A 253 -44.65 -8.42 -16.20
C ALA A 253 -43.49 -9.42 -16.10
N GLU A 254 -43.70 -10.68 -16.53
CA GLU A 254 -42.67 -11.71 -16.56
C GLU A 254 -41.48 -11.32 -17.45
N ASN A 255 -41.74 -10.86 -18.68
CA ASN A 255 -40.67 -10.49 -19.60
C ASN A 255 -39.97 -9.20 -19.16
N ARG A 256 -40.69 -8.25 -18.54
CA ARG A 256 -40.08 -7.05 -17.98
C ARG A 256 -39.11 -7.36 -16.84
N TYR A 257 -39.50 -8.28 -15.96
CA TYR A 257 -38.64 -8.75 -14.88
C TYR A 257 -37.45 -9.57 -15.38
N ILE A 258 -37.63 -10.44 -16.39
CA ILE A 258 -36.49 -11.08 -17.08
C ILE A 258 -35.53 -10.02 -17.64
N ARG A 259 -36.05 -8.99 -18.33
CA ARG A 259 -35.22 -7.93 -18.92
C ARG A 259 -34.43 -7.18 -17.84
N HIS A 260 -35.03 -6.88 -16.69
CA HIS A 260 -34.33 -6.29 -15.55
C HIS A 260 -33.20 -7.20 -15.05
N MET A 261 -33.46 -8.49 -14.80
CA MET A 261 -32.41 -9.43 -14.39
C MET A 261 -31.26 -9.53 -15.41
N VAL A 262 -31.57 -9.45 -16.71
CA VAL A 262 -30.55 -9.41 -17.78
C VAL A 262 -29.69 -8.15 -17.69
N GLN A 263 -30.27 -6.99 -17.39
CA GLN A 263 -29.53 -5.73 -17.23
C GLN A 263 -28.56 -5.79 -16.05
N VAL A 264 -29.03 -6.28 -14.90
CA VAL A 264 -28.20 -6.45 -13.70
C VAL A 264 -27.04 -7.43 -13.97
N ALA A 265 -27.34 -8.60 -14.54
CA ALA A 265 -26.31 -9.60 -14.85
C ALA A 265 -25.33 -9.13 -15.94
N ALA A 266 -25.78 -8.35 -16.92
CA ALA A 266 -24.92 -7.76 -17.94
C ALA A 266 -23.93 -6.77 -17.33
N LYS A 267 -24.41 -5.86 -16.47
CA LYS A 267 -23.57 -4.88 -15.75
C LYS A 267 -22.55 -5.59 -14.87
N LEU A 268 -22.97 -6.61 -14.12
CA LEU A 268 -22.07 -7.42 -13.28
C LEU A 268 -20.99 -8.12 -14.13
N SER A 269 -21.38 -8.76 -15.24
CA SER A 269 -20.45 -9.48 -16.13
C SER A 269 -19.42 -8.53 -16.76
N GLU A 270 -19.85 -7.33 -17.17
CA GLU A 270 -18.97 -6.30 -17.75
C GLU A 270 -17.87 -5.88 -16.77
N LYS A 271 -18.28 -5.47 -15.56
CA LYS A 271 -17.33 -4.99 -14.54
C LYS A 271 -16.37 -6.10 -14.10
N LEU A 272 -16.87 -7.32 -13.95
CA LEU A 272 -16.06 -8.50 -13.66
C LEU A 272 -15.05 -8.80 -14.77
N ALA A 273 -15.48 -8.78 -16.04
CA ALA A 273 -14.59 -9.02 -17.16
C ALA A 273 -13.45 -8.00 -17.19
N LEU A 274 -13.79 -6.71 -17.07
CA LEU A 274 -12.81 -5.61 -17.05
C LEU A 274 -11.80 -5.77 -15.90
N ALA A 275 -12.27 -5.97 -14.67
CA ALA A 275 -11.40 -6.13 -13.50
C ALA A 275 -10.50 -7.38 -13.61
N THR A 276 -11.06 -8.50 -14.05
CA THR A 276 -10.31 -9.76 -14.21
C THR A 276 -9.25 -9.64 -15.30
N THR A 277 -9.59 -9.06 -16.47
CA THR A 277 -8.63 -8.82 -17.55
C THR A 277 -7.49 -7.92 -17.08
N ARG A 278 -7.79 -6.85 -16.34
CA ARG A 278 -6.75 -5.97 -15.83
C ARG A 278 -5.83 -6.67 -14.84
N GLN A 279 -6.38 -7.49 -13.96
CA GLN A 279 -5.58 -8.27 -13.01
C GLN A 279 -4.69 -9.30 -13.71
N VAL A 280 -5.20 -9.96 -14.76
CA VAL A 280 -4.39 -10.86 -15.58
C VAL A 280 -3.21 -10.11 -16.20
N GLN A 281 -3.43 -8.93 -16.79
CA GLN A 281 -2.33 -8.11 -17.33
C GLN A 281 -1.31 -7.77 -16.24
N ALA A 282 -1.77 -7.38 -15.05
CA ALA A 282 -0.88 -7.09 -13.93
C ALA A 282 -0.07 -8.33 -13.48
N LEU A 283 -0.66 -9.52 -13.50
CA LEU A 283 0.04 -10.78 -13.19
C LEU A 283 1.06 -11.14 -14.28
N GLU A 284 0.73 -10.94 -15.56
CA GLU A 284 1.65 -11.15 -16.68
C GLU A 284 2.83 -10.17 -16.63
N GLU A 285 2.58 -8.90 -16.36
CA GLU A 285 3.63 -7.88 -16.16
C GLU A 285 4.54 -8.24 -14.97
N ARG A 286 3.94 -8.69 -13.84
CA ARG A 286 4.71 -9.19 -12.69
C ARG A 286 5.54 -10.41 -13.06
N ALA A 287 4.98 -11.37 -13.80
CA ALA A 287 5.70 -12.55 -14.26
C ALA A 287 6.89 -12.17 -15.17
N ALA A 288 6.66 -11.28 -16.14
CA ALA A 288 7.70 -10.79 -17.04
C ALA A 288 8.82 -10.06 -16.26
N SER A 289 8.47 -9.21 -15.31
CA SER A 289 9.45 -8.53 -14.45
C SER A 289 10.27 -9.51 -13.60
N GLU A 290 9.65 -10.58 -13.10
CA GLU A 290 10.33 -11.64 -12.34
C GLU A 290 11.27 -12.47 -13.22
N ILE A 291 10.89 -12.76 -14.48
CA ILE A 291 11.73 -13.43 -15.48
C ILE A 291 12.96 -12.60 -15.81
N GLU A 292 12.78 -11.31 -16.14
CA GLU A 292 13.90 -10.42 -16.44
C GLU A 292 14.84 -10.27 -15.25
N ARG A 293 14.29 -10.16 -14.04
CA ARG A 293 15.11 -10.11 -12.83
C ARG A 293 15.88 -11.41 -12.59
N CYS A 294 15.28 -12.57 -12.83
CA CYS A 294 15.98 -13.85 -12.74
C CYS A 294 17.18 -13.90 -13.69
N LYS A 295 17.00 -13.43 -14.94
CA LYS A 295 18.08 -13.32 -15.92
C LYS A 295 19.16 -12.36 -15.46
N GLU A 296 18.78 -11.17 -14.99
CA GLU A 296 19.69 -10.15 -14.46
C GLU A 296 20.54 -10.72 -13.33
N TYR A 297 19.92 -11.27 -12.29
CA TYR A 297 20.63 -11.83 -11.13
C TYR A 297 21.56 -13.00 -11.48
N ARG A 298 21.22 -13.83 -12.47
CA ARG A 298 22.09 -14.90 -12.95
C ARG A 298 23.28 -14.37 -13.77
N ALA A 299 23.13 -13.24 -14.45
CA ALA A 299 24.14 -12.65 -15.31
C ALA A 299 25.10 -11.68 -14.56
N THR A 300 24.65 -11.06 -13.47
CA THR A 300 25.45 -10.08 -12.73
C THR A 300 26.70 -10.72 -12.11
N GLN A 301 27.86 -10.20 -12.50
CA GLN A 301 29.18 -10.57 -11.93
C GLN A 301 29.87 -9.43 -11.20
N TYR A 302 29.50 -8.20 -11.55
CA TYR A 302 30.03 -6.95 -11.01
C TYR A 302 28.88 -6.05 -10.57
N ARG A 303 29.13 -5.25 -9.54
CA ARG A 303 28.19 -4.27 -9.00
C ARG A 303 28.84 -2.89 -9.01
N MET A 304 28.04 -1.89 -9.34
CA MET A 304 28.41 -0.49 -9.17
C MET A 304 28.23 -0.10 -7.69
N VAL A 305 29.29 0.41 -7.06
CA VAL A 305 29.24 0.96 -5.71
C VAL A 305 28.91 2.44 -5.79
N GLU A 306 27.79 2.88 -5.20
CA GLU A 306 27.44 4.30 -5.21
C GLU A 306 28.44 5.12 -4.38
N SER A 307 29.21 5.97 -5.06
CA SER A 307 30.30 6.76 -4.46
C SER A 307 29.83 7.68 -3.36
N SER A 308 28.70 8.36 -3.58
CA SER A 308 28.10 9.30 -2.62
C SER A 308 27.67 8.60 -1.33
N VAL A 309 27.16 7.37 -1.40
CA VAL A 309 26.77 6.57 -0.24
C VAL A 309 28.00 6.07 0.51
N PHE A 310 29.00 5.58 -0.22
CA PHE A 310 30.26 5.11 0.38
C PHE A 310 30.98 6.25 1.12
N ASP A 311 31.13 7.40 0.46
CA ASP A 311 31.82 8.56 1.02
C ASP A 311 31.08 9.12 2.24
N ARG A 312 29.74 9.11 2.24
CA ARG A 312 28.95 9.49 3.42
C ARG A 312 29.17 8.52 4.58
N GLN A 313 29.07 7.21 4.35
CA GLN A 313 29.30 6.20 5.40
C GLN A 313 30.73 6.29 5.98
N LEU A 314 31.71 6.67 5.16
CA LEU A 314 33.08 6.94 5.61
C LEU A 314 33.16 8.22 6.44
N ALA A 315 32.51 9.30 6.00
CA ALA A 315 32.46 10.56 6.74
C ALA A 315 31.77 10.41 8.10
N GLU A 316 30.65 9.70 8.18
CA GLU A 316 29.94 9.40 9.44
C GLU A 316 30.82 8.60 10.41
N ALA A 317 31.60 7.63 9.89
CA ALA A 317 32.55 6.86 10.69
C ALA A 317 33.70 7.75 11.22
N GLN A 318 34.22 8.66 10.39
CA GLN A 318 35.26 9.61 10.80
C GLN A 318 34.71 10.60 11.84
N GLU A 319 33.54 11.19 11.61
CA GLU A 319 32.89 12.10 12.54
C GLU A 319 32.63 11.45 13.91
N THR A 320 32.30 10.16 13.92
CA THR A 320 32.13 9.40 15.17
C THR A 320 33.43 9.34 15.98
N LEU A 321 34.60 9.24 15.32
CA LEU A 321 35.89 9.32 16.00
C LEU A 321 36.27 10.76 16.38
N GLU A 322 35.98 11.75 15.53
CA GLU A 322 36.21 13.17 15.87
C GLU A 322 35.41 13.61 17.10
N ARG A 323 34.17 13.13 17.25
CA ARG A 323 33.35 13.36 18.44
C ARG A 323 34.04 12.86 19.72
N ILE A 324 34.81 11.77 19.62
CA ILE A 324 35.59 11.27 20.76
C ILE A 324 36.80 12.17 21.03
N ARG A 325 37.52 12.62 19.98
CA ARG A 325 38.62 13.58 20.15
C ARG A 325 38.17 14.88 20.81
N GLY A 326 36.98 15.35 20.44
CA GLY A 326 36.34 16.55 21.00
C GLY A 326 35.97 16.47 22.48
N LEU A 327 36.05 15.28 23.11
CA LEU A 327 35.85 15.11 24.56
C LEU A 327 37.10 15.40 25.40
N SER A 328 38.18 15.87 24.78
CA SER A 328 39.40 16.28 25.48
C SER A 328 39.14 17.55 26.30
N GLU A 329 39.29 17.50 27.63
CA GLU A 329 38.85 18.59 28.54
C GLU A 329 39.94 19.62 28.88
N TRP A 330 41.14 19.55 28.26
CA TRP A 330 42.28 20.37 28.69
C TRP A 330 42.58 21.57 27.78
N THR A 331 42.60 22.77 28.36
CA THR A 331 42.78 24.06 27.67
C THR A 331 44.05 24.82 28.10
N SER A 332 44.92 24.23 28.93
CA SER A 332 46.14 24.87 29.48
C SER A 332 47.43 24.29 28.87
N GLU A 333 48.47 25.11 28.69
CA GLU A 333 49.77 24.69 28.14
C GLU A 333 50.61 23.80 29.09
N GLN A 334 50.21 23.67 30.36
CA GLN A 334 50.93 22.85 31.34
C GLN A 334 50.19 21.54 31.61
N PHE A 335 50.81 20.40 31.31
CA PHE A 335 50.26 19.07 31.57
C PHE A 335 50.21 18.80 33.10
N PRO A 336 49.10 18.25 33.63
CA PRO A 336 49.03 17.85 35.04
C PRO A 336 50.10 16.81 35.38
N ALA A 337 50.85 17.01 36.48
CA ALA A 337 51.93 16.09 36.89
C ALA A 337 51.45 14.65 37.17
N ASP A 338 50.16 14.48 37.50
CA ASP A 338 49.54 13.19 37.82
C ASP A 338 48.86 12.52 36.61
N ALA A 339 48.94 13.13 35.42
CA ALA A 339 48.40 12.56 34.19
C ALA A 339 49.15 11.28 33.79
N ARG A 340 48.40 10.26 33.38
CA ARG A 340 48.98 9.01 32.85
C ARG A 340 48.53 8.81 31.41
N HIS A 341 49.50 8.45 30.58
CA HIS A 341 49.27 7.98 29.22
C HIS A 341 48.96 6.49 29.23
N ILE A 342 47.90 6.09 28.54
CA ILE A 342 47.56 4.68 28.31
C ILE A 342 47.11 4.47 26.86
N GLU A 343 47.54 3.37 26.27
CA GLU A 343 46.87 2.81 25.09
C GLU A 343 45.94 1.70 25.56
N ILE A 344 44.68 1.70 25.11
CA ILE A 344 43.71 0.65 25.43
C ILE A 344 42.79 0.35 24.25
N SER A 345 42.36 -0.91 24.15
CA SER A 345 41.17 -1.28 23.37
C SER A 345 40.01 -1.51 24.30
N ILE A 346 38.86 -0.93 24.00
CA ILE A 346 37.66 -1.03 24.85
C ILE A 346 36.69 -2.06 24.24
N GLY A 347 36.32 -3.03 25.06
CA GLY A 347 35.57 -4.24 24.70
C GLY A 347 34.07 -4.15 24.99
N LYS A 348 33.51 -5.23 25.58
CA LYS A 348 32.09 -5.31 25.98
C LYS A 348 31.85 -4.52 27.27
N GLN A 349 30.63 -4.05 27.48
CA GLN A 349 30.21 -3.51 28.78
C GLN A 349 30.36 -4.59 29.86
N PHE A 350 30.79 -4.17 31.06
CA PHE A 350 30.98 -5.01 32.23
C PHE A 350 29.85 -4.75 33.24
N GLY A 351 29.09 -5.79 33.59
CA GLY A 351 27.93 -5.72 34.51
C GLY A 351 26.61 -5.32 33.83
N GLU A 352 25.52 -5.32 34.60
CA GLU A 352 24.20 -4.84 34.16
C GLU A 352 24.03 -3.35 34.53
N GLY A 353 24.40 -2.47 33.60
CA GLY A 353 24.22 -1.02 33.71
C GLY A 353 25.48 -0.26 34.16
N GLY A 354 25.82 0.82 33.43
CA GLY A 354 26.87 1.77 33.81
C GLY A 354 27.97 1.97 32.76
N ASN A 355 28.88 2.90 33.05
CA ASN A 355 29.98 3.32 32.16
C ASN A 355 31.22 2.43 32.23
N THR A 356 31.03 1.15 32.56
CA THR A 356 32.10 0.18 32.78
C THR A 356 32.23 -0.77 31.61
N PHE A 357 33.45 -0.95 31.10
CA PHE A 357 33.74 -1.77 29.94
C PHE A 357 34.95 -2.65 30.20
N PHE A 358 34.98 -3.87 29.66
CA PHE A 358 36.22 -4.62 29.56
C PHE A 358 37.23 -3.85 28.71
N CYS A 359 38.52 -3.91 29.04
CA CYS A 359 39.56 -3.33 28.20
C CYS A 359 40.79 -4.24 28.12
N ASN A 360 41.54 -4.13 27.01
CA ASN A 360 42.85 -4.76 26.89
C ASN A 360 43.90 -3.66 26.72
N LYS A 361 45.00 -3.73 27.48
CA LYS A 361 46.19 -2.88 27.27
C LYS A 361 47.05 -3.47 26.14
N PRO A 362 47.35 -2.72 25.07
CA PRO A 362 48.36 -3.10 24.08
C PRO A 362 49.77 -3.15 24.68
N ASP A 363 50.09 -2.23 25.62
CA ASP A 363 51.45 -2.01 26.13
C ASP A 363 51.80 -2.66 27.49
N GLY A 364 50.87 -3.40 28.11
CA GLY A 364 51.19 -4.17 29.31
C GLY A 364 51.85 -5.48 28.92
N LYS A 365 53.11 -5.75 29.33
CA LYS A 365 53.74 -7.09 29.18
C LYS A 365 52.75 -8.17 29.65
N PRO A 366 52.07 -8.91 28.74
CA PRO A 366 50.98 -9.83 29.11
C PRO A 366 51.49 -11.00 29.96
N THR A 367 52.80 -11.16 30.00
CA THR A 367 53.52 -12.21 30.71
C THR A 367 53.57 -12.03 32.23
N LYS A 368 53.27 -10.84 32.80
CA LYS A 368 53.28 -10.62 34.27
C LYS A 368 51.90 -10.69 34.94
N ASP A 369 50.81 -10.47 34.20
CA ASP A 369 49.46 -10.43 34.77
C ASP A 369 48.92 -11.82 35.20
N PRO A 370 49.12 -12.91 34.42
CA PRO A 370 48.75 -14.27 34.83
C PRO A 370 49.53 -14.73 36.06
N SER A 371 50.81 -14.36 36.16
CA SER A 371 51.66 -14.67 37.34
C SER A 371 51.25 -13.90 38.61
N ARG A 372 50.38 -12.90 38.48
CA ARG A 372 49.79 -12.12 39.57
C ARG A 372 48.31 -12.45 39.84
N GLY A 373 47.78 -13.49 39.18
CA GLY A 373 46.38 -13.93 39.32
C GLY A 373 45.34 -13.05 38.59
N ILE A 374 45.77 -12.07 37.78
CA ILE A 374 44.87 -11.13 37.10
C ILE A 374 44.38 -11.76 35.79
N LYS A 375 43.06 -11.92 35.66
CA LYS A 375 42.36 -12.55 34.52
C LYS A 375 41.71 -11.55 33.57
N TYR A 376 41.33 -10.36 34.02
CA TYR A 376 40.65 -9.36 33.18
C TYR A 376 40.84 -7.92 33.69
N TRP A 377 40.71 -6.96 32.77
CA TRP A 377 40.70 -5.53 33.06
C TRP A 377 39.35 -4.92 32.68
N VAL A 378 38.89 -3.97 33.50
CA VAL A 378 37.68 -3.18 33.31
C VAL A 378 38.07 -1.71 33.41
N ILE A 379 37.45 -0.86 32.60
CA ILE A 379 37.58 0.59 32.64
C ILE A 379 36.24 1.22 32.95
N LYS A 380 36.19 2.19 33.85
CA LYS A 380 35.04 3.06 34.12
C LYS A 380 35.31 4.43 33.48
N LEU A 381 34.43 4.80 32.56
CA LEU A 381 34.51 6.04 31.79
C LEU A 381 33.54 7.10 32.34
N PRO A 382 33.77 8.40 32.11
CA PRO A 382 32.76 9.44 32.27
C PRO A 382 31.55 9.21 31.33
N ASP A 383 30.35 9.69 31.69
CA ASP A 383 29.09 9.41 30.95
C ASP A 383 29.16 9.82 29.46
N ALA A 384 29.67 11.01 29.17
CA ALA A 384 29.82 11.52 27.81
C ALA A 384 30.78 10.63 26.99
N PHE A 385 31.89 10.21 27.60
CA PHE A 385 32.88 9.35 26.95
C PHE A 385 32.38 7.93 26.77
N ALA A 386 31.68 7.37 27.76
CA ALA A 386 31.03 6.06 27.66
C ALA A 386 30.02 6.02 26.51
N SER A 387 29.23 7.08 26.35
CA SER A 387 28.26 7.22 25.27
C SER A 387 28.95 7.25 23.89
N ALA A 388 30.02 8.04 23.76
CA ALA A 388 30.77 8.15 22.51
C ALA A 388 31.53 6.87 22.16
N VAL A 389 32.17 6.21 23.13
CA VAL A 389 32.82 4.89 22.95
C VAL A 389 31.81 3.83 22.53
N THR A 390 30.60 3.86 23.09
CA THR A 390 29.53 2.93 22.70
C THR A 390 29.12 3.15 21.24
N ALA A 391 29.04 4.40 20.79
CA ALA A 391 28.75 4.75 19.40
C ALA A 391 29.90 4.37 18.43
N ALA A 392 31.16 4.51 18.83
CA ALA A 392 32.34 4.18 18.00
C ALA A 392 32.71 2.70 18.00
N ARG A 393 32.11 1.90 18.88
CA ARG A 393 32.40 0.47 19.04
C ARG A 393 32.38 -0.37 17.75
N PRO A 394 31.49 -0.10 16.75
CA PRO A 394 31.51 -0.83 15.48
C PRO A 394 32.83 -0.70 14.71
N LEU A 395 33.52 0.43 14.87
CA LEU A 395 34.80 0.75 14.22
C LEU A 395 35.99 0.08 14.93
N ARG A 396 35.75 -0.61 16.05
CA ARG A 396 36.76 -1.24 16.92
C ARG A 396 38.01 -0.37 17.15
N PRO A 397 37.85 0.89 17.59
CA PRO A 397 38.99 1.77 17.79
C PRO A 397 39.88 1.30 18.95
N THR A 398 41.18 1.52 18.81
CA THR A 398 42.12 1.64 19.93
C THR A 398 42.16 3.11 20.35
N TYR A 399 42.40 3.35 21.64
CA TYR A 399 42.40 4.69 22.22
C TYR A 399 43.74 4.95 22.89
N GLU A 400 44.40 6.03 22.48
CA GLU A 400 45.47 6.66 23.24
C GLU A 400 44.82 7.71 24.15
N ILE A 401 44.94 7.56 25.46
CA ILE A 401 44.25 8.38 26.45
C ILE A 401 45.27 8.94 27.43
N ASP A 402 45.24 10.27 27.58
CA ASP A 402 45.88 10.97 28.69
C ASP A 402 44.81 11.31 29.73
N ALA A 403 44.94 10.78 30.94
CA ALA A 403 43.92 10.96 31.97
C ALA A 403 44.47 10.88 33.40
N ILE A 404 43.74 11.49 34.34
CA ILE A 404 43.90 11.26 35.77
C ILE A 404 43.10 10.00 36.12
N MET A 405 43.77 8.96 36.60
CA MET A 405 43.16 7.64 36.75
C MET A 405 43.63 6.92 38.02
N SER A 406 42.77 6.05 38.53
CA SER A 406 43.07 5.14 39.64
C SER A 406 42.87 3.67 39.23
N VAL A 407 43.59 2.75 39.86
CA VAL A 407 43.46 1.30 39.63
C VAL A 407 43.04 0.63 40.92
N GLN A 408 41.94 -0.12 40.88
CA GLN A 408 41.39 -0.88 42.01
C GLN A 408 41.33 -2.37 41.65
N ALA A 409 41.40 -3.27 42.64
CA ALA A 409 41.17 -4.69 42.43
C ALA A 409 39.66 -5.01 42.48
N ILE A 410 39.19 -5.90 41.59
CA ILE A 410 37.78 -6.29 41.50
C ILE A 410 37.62 -7.80 41.26
N GLY A 411 36.47 -8.35 41.66
CA GLY A 411 36.13 -9.77 41.47
C GLY A 411 36.61 -10.70 42.59
N PRO A 412 36.21 -11.98 42.57
CA PRO A 412 36.63 -12.96 43.57
C PRO A 412 38.16 -13.15 43.53
N GLU A 413 38.80 -13.15 44.70
CA GLU A 413 40.25 -13.29 44.87
C GLU A 413 41.11 -12.25 44.11
N ASP A 414 40.60 -11.02 43.94
CA ASP A 414 41.30 -9.94 43.23
C ASP A 414 41.74 -10.31 41.79
N GLN A 415 40.95 -11.17 41.13
CA GLN A 415 41.25 -11.67 39.78
C GLN A 415 41.01 -10.63 38.67
N GLY A 416 40.46 -9.46 38.96
CA GLY A 416 40.24 -8.38 38.00
C GLY A 416 40.84 -7.04 38.44
N ARG A 417 41.02 -6.12 37.50
CA ARG A 417 41.45 -4.73 37.77
C ARG A 417 40.47 -3.73 37.16
N LEU A 418 40.02 -2.76 37.96
CA LEU A 418 39.19 -1.63 37.53
C LEU A 418 40.05 -0.39 37.38
N LEU A 419 40.11 0.15 36.16
CA LEU A 419 40.69 1.44 35.84
C LEU A 419 39.58 2.49 35.87
N GLU A 420 39.57 3.38 36.85
CA GLU A 420 38.60 4.47 36.92
C GLU A 420 39.24 5.75 36.40
N LEU A 421 38.70 6.30 35.31
CA LEU A 421 39.08 7.60 34.77
C LEU A 421 38.31 8.69 35.50
N HIS A 422 39.03 9.54 36.24
CA HIS A 422 38.44 10.66 36.98
C HIS A 422 38.34 11.91 36.10
N GLN A 423 39.35 12.15 35.25
CA GLN A 423 39.38 13.27 34.32
C GLN A 423 40.11 12.88 33.04
N VAL A 424 39.56 13.26 31.87
CA VAL A 424 40.10 12.96 30.54
C VAL A 424 40.74 14.22 29.96
N ILE A 425 42.07 14.20 29.77
CA ILE A 425 42.85 15.34 29.31
C ILE A 425 42.86 15.37 27.78
N ALA A 426 43.23 14.24 27.17
CA ALA A 426 43.25 14.06 25.72
C ALA A 426 42.87 12.62 25.35
N VAL A 427 42.17 12.45 24.23
CA VAL A 427 41.86 11.13 23.65
C VAL A 427 42.10 11.16 22.16
N GLU A 428 42.92 10.23 21.69
CA GLU A 428 43.16 9.99 20.27
C GLU A 428 42.67 8.58 19.89
N PRO A 429 41.49 8.45 19.25
CA PRO A 429 40.98 7.19 18.77
C PRO A 429 41.58 6.83 17.40
N ARG A 430 42.09 5.60 17.27
CA ARG A 430 42.61 5.05 16.01
C ARG A 430 41.80 3.82 15.61
N SER A 431 41.40 3.76 14.34
CA SER A 431 40.69 2.59 13.79
C SER A 431 41.33 2.11 12.50
N GLU A 432 41.83 0.87 12.53
CA GLU A 432 42.34 0.20 11.32
C GLU A 432 41.25 0.08 10.24
N ALA A 433 39.98 0.05 10.64
CA ALA A 433 38.85 -0.04 9.75
C ALA A 433 38.69 1.16 8.82
N ILE A 434 38.84 2.37 9.37
CA ILE A 434 38.84 3.60 8.57
C ILE A 434 39.99 3.56 7.56
N GLY A 435 41.17 3.13 8.01
CA GLY A 435 42.33 2.93 7.11
C GLY A 435 42.04 1.94 5.98
N ARG A 436 41.36 0.82 6.28
CA ARG A 436 40.91 -0.15 5.25
C ARG A 436 39.90 0.48 4.29
N LYS A 437 38.89 1.21 4.79
CA LYS A 437 37.89 1.89 3.94
C LYS A 437 38.52 2.93 3.03
N LEU A 438 39.50 3.71 3.50
CA LEU A 438 40.24 4.66 2.68
C LEU A 438 41.01 3.98 1.54
N ARG A 439 41.70 2.87 1.84
CA ARG A 439 42.39 2.06 0.80
C ARG A 439 41.40 1.45 -0.19
N LYS A 440 40.24 1.01 0.27
CA LYS A 440 39.18 0.46 -0.58
C LYS A 440 38.56 1.53 -1.48
N ARG A 441 38.33 2.74 -0.96
CA ARG A 441 37.90 3.90 -1.74
C ARG A 441 38.85 4.20 -2.90
N ALA A 442 40.16 4.24 -2.63
CA ALA A 442 41.17 4.48 -3.66
C ALA A 442 41.13 3.40 -4.76
N ARG A 443 40.92 2.13 -4.38
CA ARG A 443 40.78 1.02 -5.32
C ARG A 443 39.50 1.12 -6.16
N LEU A 444 38.37 1.43 -5.53
CA LEU A 444 37.08 1.60 -6.21
C LEU A 444 37.13 2.80 -7.17
N ALA A 445 37.71 3.92 -6.75
CA ALA A 445 37.89 5.07 -7.63
C ALA A 445 38.76 4.75 -8.86
N ALA A 446 39.76 3.88 -8.71
CA ALA A 446 40.59 3.42 -9.84
C ALA A 446 39.85 2.45 -10.78
N SER A 447 38.81 1.76 -10.31
CA SER A 447 38.00 0.81 -11.09
C SER A 447 36.63 1.38 -11.51
N ASP A 448 36.50 2.72 -11.56
CA ASP A 448 35.24 3.42 -11.88
C ASP A 448 34.06 2.94 -11.02
N TRP A 449 34.35 2.68 -9.74
CA TRP A 449 33.42 2.18 -8.72
C TRP A 449 32.77 0.82 -9.04
N LEU A 450 33.31 0.07 -10.01
CA LEU A 450 32.92 -1.31 -10.27
C LEU A 450 33.65 -2.25 -9.32
N ALA A 451 32.88 -3.07 -8.59
CA ALA A 451 33.38 -4.09 -7.68
C ALA A 451 32.90 -5.48 -8.12
N PRO A 452 33.77 -6.51 -8.14
CA PRO A 452 33.33 -7.89 -8.35
C PRO A 452 32.46 -8.33 -7.18
N LEU A 453 31.40 -9.11 -7.45
CA LEU A 453 30.55 -9.63 -6.39
C LEU A 453 31.36 -10.54 -5.45
N SER A 454 31.18 -10.34 -4.15
CA SER A 454 31.66 -11.25 -3.11
C SER A 454 30.97 -12.61 -3.18
N ARG A 455 31.54 -13.62 -2.53
CA ARG A 455 30.95 -14.97 -2.45
C ARG A 455 29.54 -14.94 -1.84
N GLU A 456 29.34 -14.11 -0.83
CA GLU A 456 28.04 -13.94 -0.15
C GLU A 456 27.02 -13.29 -1.07
N GLU A 457 27.39 -12.19 -1.76
CA GLU A 457 26.51 -11.53 -2.73
C GLU A 457 26.12 -12.48 -3.87
N ARG A 458 27.06 -13.28 -4.40
CA ARG A 458 26.75 -14.29 -5.44
C ARG A 458 25.76 -15.33 -4.93
N LEU A 459 25.95 -15.83 -3.72
CA LEU A 459 25.06 -16.84 -3.13
C LEU A 459 23.65 -16.27 -2.88
N GLU A 460 23.57 -15.02 -2.44
CA GLU A 460 22.30 -14.32 -2.24
C GLU A 460 21.58 -14.06 -3.57
N LEU A 461 22.27 -13.56 -4.61
CA LEU A 461 21.68 -13.37 -5.93
C LEU A 461 21.21 -14.69 -6.56
N GLN A 462 21.95 -15.78 -6.38
CA GLN A 462 21.50 -17.11 -6.84
C GLN A 462 20.25 -17.60 -6.11
N GLN A 463 20.07 -17.24 -4.84
CA GLN A 463 18.84 -17.53 -4.10
C GLN A 463 17.69 -16.65 -4.58
N GLU A 464 17.92 -15.34 -4.74
CA GLU A 464 16.90 -14.43 -5.25
C GLU A 464 16.46 -14.77 -6.68
N ALA A 465 17.38 -15.23 -7.54
CA ALA A 465 17.07 -15.68 -8.89
C ALA A 465 16.13 -16.90 -8.88
N ARG A 466 16.36 -17.87 -7.98
CA ARG A 466 15.47 -19.02 -7.80
C ARG A 466 14.09 -18.60 -7.28
N THR A 467 14.05 -17.71 -6.29
CA THR A 467 12.78 -17.12 -5.83
C THR A 467 12.06 -16.40 -6.96
N ALA A 468 12.77 -15.64 -7.80
CA ALA A 468 12.18 -14.94 -8.93
C ALA A 468 11.59 -15.88 -9.98
N GLU A 469 12.31 -16.95 -10.32
CA GLU A 469 11.85 -17.99 -11.24
C GLU A 469 10.57 -18.69 -10.73
N LEU A 470 10.53 -19.11 -9.47
CA LEU A 470 9.35 -19.73 -8.88
C LEU A 470 8.14 -18.78 -8.86
N ARG A 471 8.37 -17.50 -8.57
CA ARG A 471 7.30 -16.48 -8.58
C ARG A 471 6.80 -16.20 -9.98
N ALA A 472 7.68 -16.11 -10.97
CA ALA A 472 7.29 -15.95 -12.37
C ALA A 472 6.34 -17.08 -12.79
N ASN A 473 6.64 -18.33 -12.42
CA ASN A 473 5.79 -19.47 -12.69
C ASN A 473 4.43 -19.34 -11.99
N THR A 474 4.43 -19.02 -10.68
CA THR A 474 3.17 -18.83 -9.93
C THR A 474 2.30 -17.71 -10.52
N TYR A 475 2.90 -16.57 -10.91
CA TYR A 475 2.16 -15.48 -11.54
C TYR A 475 1.62 -15.88 -12.92
N SER A 476 2.39 -16.63 -13.71
CA SER A 476 1.96 -17.13 -15.02
C SER A 476 0.80 -18.11 -14.91
N GLU A 477 0.84 -19.04 -13.93
CA GLU A 477 -0.25 -19.98 -13.65
C GLU A 477 -1.53 -19.24 -13.24
N ARG A 478 -1.42 -18.25 -12.34
CA ARG A 478 -2.56 -17.41 -11.94
C ARG A 478 -3.12 -16.59 -13.10
N ALA A 479 -2.25 -16.05 -13.95
CA ALA A 479 -2.66 -15.31 -15.15
C ALA A 479 -3.42 -16.22 -16.14
N ALA A 480 -2.95 -17.44 -16.36
CA ALA A 480 -3.63 -18.42 -17.22
C ALA A 480 -5.03 -18.79 -16.71
N ALA A 481 -5.17 -19.00 -15.39
CA ALA A 481 -6.46 -19.23 -14.75
C ALA A 481 -7.39 -18.01 -14.90
N GLY A 482 -6.88 -16.80 -14.63
CA GLY A 482 -7.63 -15.56 -14.81
C GLY A 482 -8.07 -15.30 -16.26
N ASN A 483 -7.23 -15.62 -17.25
CA ASN A 483 -7.54 -15.50 -18.68
C ASN A 483 -8.75 -16.37 -19.07
N SER A 484 -8.84 -17.57 -18.50
CA SER A 484 -9.97 -18.47 -18.72
C SER A 484 -11.26 -17.86 -18.15
N ALA A 485 -11.21 -17.30 -16.94
CA ALA A 485 -12.33 -16.62 -16.30
C ALA A 485 -12.80 -15.38 -17.07
N ALA A 486 -11.85 -14.51 -17.44
CA ALA A 486 -12.13 -13.29 -18.20
C ALA A 486 -12.82 -13.60 -19.53
N SER A 487 -12.40 -14.67 -20.19
CA SER A 487 -13.02 -15.13 -21.45
C SER A 487 -14.48 -15.57 -21.26
N VAL A 488 -14.81 -16.26 -20.17
CA VAL A 488 -16.21 -16.67 -19.86
C VAL A 488 -17.06 -15.43 -19.54
N LEU A 489 -16.53 -14.50 -18.75
CA LEU A 489 -17.21 -13.27 -18.36
C LEU A 489 -17.49 -12.37 -19.57
N ASP A 490 -16.51 -12.17 -20.45
CA ASP A 490 -16.66 -11.38 -21.67
C ASP A 490 -17.71 -11.99 -22.63
N ARG A 491 -17.71 -13.31 -22.80
CA ARG A 491 -18.74 -14.00 -23.60
C ARG A 491 -20.14 -13.81 -22.99
N SER A 492 -20.25 -13.98 -21.68
CA SER A 492 -21.51 -13.83 -20.94
C SER A 492 -22.03 -12.40 -21.02
N TRP A 493 -21.17 -11.39 -20.85
CA TRP A 493 -21.50 -9.98 -21.04
C TRP A 493 -21.99 -9.67 -22.45
N LYS A 494 -21.27 -10.10 -23.49
CA LYS A 494 -21.67 -9.89 -24.90
C LYS A 494 -23.03 -10.53 -25.20
N ARG A 495 -23.28 -11.72 -24.67
CA ARG A 495 -24.54 -12.45 -24.85
C ARG A 495 -25.70 -11.76 -24.13
N LEU A 496 -25.55 -11.40 -22.85
CA LEU A 496 -26.57 -10.70 -22.06
C LEU A 496 -26.86 -9.30 -22.64
N SER A 497 -25.84 -8.58 -23.09
CA SER A 497 -26.00 -7.28 -23.76
C SER A 497 -26.79 -7.40 -25.07
N ARG A 498 -26.53 -8.46 -25.86
CA ARG A 498 -27.32 -8.79 -27.05
C ARG A 498 -28.78 -9.07 -26.68
N GLN A 499 -29.01 -9.89 -25.67
CA GLN A 499 -30.36 -10.23 -25.18
C GLN A 499 -31.13 -9.00 -24.68
N ASN A 500 -30.49 -8.09 -23.93
CA ASN A 500 -31.13 -6.84 -23.51
C ASN A 500 -31.57 -5.98 -24.71
N ARG A 501 -30.72 -5.89 -25.75
CA ARG A 501 -31.07 -5.18 -26.98
C ARG A 501 -32.20 -5.86 -27.74
N ASP A 502 -32.21 -7.18 -27.80
CA ASP A 502 -33.26 -7.95 -28.48
C ASP A 502 -34.61 -7.79 -27.76
N TRP A 503 -34.63 -7.82 -26.42
CA TRP A 503 -35.82 -7.48 -25.63
C TRP A 503 -36.30 -6.04 -25.90
N GLY A 504 -35.37 -5.08 -25.98
CA GLY A 504 -35.68 -3.69 -26.32
C GLY A 504 -36.29 -3.54 -27.73
N ARG A 505 -35.79 -4.29 -28.72
CA ARG A 505 -36.35 -4.32 -30.08
C ARG A 505 -37.76 -4.91 -30.13
N MET A 506 -38.09 -5.81 -29.21
CA MET A 506 -39.43 -6.37 -29.04
C MET A 506 -40.39 -5.44 -28.27
N GLY A 507 -39.93 -4.27 -27.82
CA GLY A 507 -40.76 -3.30 -27.08
C GLY A 507 -41.00 -3.66 -25.60
N VAL A 508 -40.31 -4.65 -25.06
CA VAL A 508 -40.45 -5.07 -23.65
C VAL A 508 -39.74 -4.08 -22.75
N ARG A 509 -40.41 -3.48 -21.76
CA ARG A 509 -39.79 -2.54 -20.80
C ARG A 509 -38.98 -3.28 -19.73
N SER A 510 -38.17 -2.57 -18.97
CA SER A 510 -37.47 -3.15 -17.80
C SER A 510 -38.26 -2.79 -16.54
N ASP A 511 -38.46 -3.75 -15.64
CA ASP A 511 -39.19 -3.55 -14.39
C ASP A 511 -38.60 -4.46 -13.30
N PRO A 512 -38.11 -3.92 -12.16
CA PRO A 512 -37.58 -4.72 -11.06
C PRO A 512 -38.66 -5.45 -10.26
N GLN A 513 -39.94 -5.14 -10.45
CA GLN A 513 -41.01 -5.75 -9.68
C GLN A 513 -41.22 -7.22 -10.05
N MET A 514 -40.97 -8.12 -9.10
CA MET A 514 -41.18 -9.55 -9.30
C MET A 514 -42.67 -9.85 -9.60
N PRO A 515 -42.99 -10.56 -10.69
CA PRO A 515 -44.37 -10.87 -11.05
C PRO A 515 -44.99 -11.88 -10.08
N PHE A 516 -46.21 -11.62 -9.62
CA PHE A 516 -46.98 -12.50 -8.73
C PHE A 516 -47.72 -13.64 -9.46
N GLY A 517 -47.65 -13.70 -10.79
CA GLY A 517 -48.39 -14.66 -11.61
C GLY A 517 -47.88 -16.10 -11.51
N MET A 518 -48.79 -17.08 -11.52
CA MET A 518 -48.43 -18.51 -11.55
C MET A 518 -47.60 -18.89 -12.80
N ARG A 519 -47.75 -18.14 -13.89
CA ARG A 519 -47.00 -18.36 -15.14
C ARG A 519 -45.48 -18.28 -14.92
N PHE A 520 -45.03 -17.32 -14.11
CA PHE A 520 -43.60 -17.14 -13.84
C PHE A 520 -42.99 -18.27 -13.00
N SER A 521 -43.74 -18.77 -12.01
CA SER A 521 -43.27 -19.81 -11.07
C SER A 521 -43.45 -21.24 -11.60
N GLN A 522 -44.49 -21.50 -12.39
CA GLN A 522 -44.82 -22.86 -12.87
C GLN A 522 -44.26 -23.18 -14.25
N THR A 523 -43.93 -22.18 -15.08
CA THR A 523 -43.35 -22.44 -16.40
C THR A 523 -41.88 -22.82 -16.29
N PRO A 524 -41.44 -24.01 -16.77
CA PRO A 524 -40.06 -24.49 -16.60
C PRO A 524 -38.98 -23.53 -17.13
N VAL A 525 -39.28 -22.78 -18.18
CA VAL A 525 -38.32 -21.87 -18.81
C VAL A 525 -38.09 -20.61 -17.95
N TYR A 526 -39.14 -20.03 -17.38
CA TYR A 526 -39.04 -18.88 -16.47
C TYR A 526 -38.50 -19.27 -15.10
N SER A 527 -38.94 -20.40 -14.55
CA SER A 527 -38.43 -20.91 -13.26
C SER A 527 -36.95 -21.27 -13.34
N SER A 528 -36.48 -21.82 -14.48
CA SER A 528 -35.05 -22.04 -14.74
C SER A 528 -34.26 -20.72 -14.78
N CYS A 529 -34.81 -19.65 -15.36
CA CYS A 529 -34.16 -18.34 -15.34
C CYS A 529 -34.06 -17.78 -13.92
N LEU A 530 -35.16 -17.86 -13.15
CA LEU A 530 -35.19 -17.41 -11.77
C LEU A 530 -34.20 -18.18 -10.89
N ALA A 531 -34.12 -19.50 -11.04
CA ALA A 531 -33.17 -20.34 -10.30
C ALA A 531 -31.72 -19.98 -10.64
N ALA A 532 -31.40 -19.79 -11.94
CA ALA A 532 -30.07 -19.37 -12.37
C ALA A 532 -29.72 -17.96 -11.86
N PHE A 533 -30.65 -17.01 -11.94
CA PHE A 533 -30.44 -15.65 -11.43
C PHE A 533 -30.27 -15.63 -9.91
N ARG A 534 -31.09 -16.36 -9.15
CA ARG A 534 -30.91 -16.51 -7.70
C ARG A 534 -29.53 -17.03 -7.34
N LYS A 535 -28.96 -17.91 -8.17
CA LYS A 535 -27.58 -18.36 -7.96
C LYS A 535 -26.56 -17.26 -8.21
N VAL A 536 -26.76 -16.44 -9.24
CA VAL A 536 -25.94 -15.24 -9.50
C VAL A 536 -26.05 -14.27 -8.32
N SER A 537 -27.26 -13.92 -7.90
CA SER A 537 -27.51 -13.02 -6.76
C SER A 537 -26.91 -13.56 -5.47
N GLU A 538 -27.13 -14.82 -5.13
CA GLU A 538 -26.53 -15.43 -3.93
C GLU A 538 -24.99 -15.36 -3.95
N LEU A 539 -24.37 -15.62 -5.09
CA LEU A 539 -22.92 -15.56 -5.23
C LEU A 539 -22.40 -14.11 -5.22
N ALA A 540 -23.15 -13.16 -5.78
CA ALA A 540 -22.85 -11.73 -5.73
C ALA A 540 -23.01 -11.18 -4.29
N ASP A 541 -24.11 -11.50 -3.60
CA ASP A 541 -24.39 -11.09 -2.23
C ASP A 541 -23.34 -11.65 -1.26
N ARG A 542 -22.95 -12.92 -1.40
CA ARG A 542 -21.84 -13.52 -0.62
C ARG A 542 -20.50 -12.83 -0.90
N ALA A 543 -20.33 -12.27 -2.10
CA ALA A 543 -19.18 -11.45 -2.45
C ALA A 543 -19.32 -9.99 -1.97
N GLY A 544 -20.44 -9.61 -1.34
CA GLY A 544 -20.70 -8.25 -0.85
C GLY A 544 -21.29 -7.30 -1.90
N PHE A 545 -21.88 -7.84 -2.98
CA PHE A 545 -22.46 -7.08 -4.08
C PHE A 545 -23.97 -7.22 -4.15
N GLY A 546 -24.67 -6.17 -3.70
CA GLY A 546 -26.04 -5.87 -4.14
C GLY A 546 -26.05 -4.94 -5.34
N GLU A 547 -27.23 -4.73 -5.93
CA GLU A 547 -27.44 -3.77 -7.05
C GLU A 547 -26.96 -2.36 -6.67
N ASP A 548 -27.27 -1.92 -5.44
CA ASP A 548 -26.88 -0.61 -4.89
C ASP A 548 -25.36 -0.41 -4.80
N THR A 549 -24.59 -1.49 -4.64
CA THR A 549 -23.12 -1.45 -4.51
C THR A 549 -22.45 -1.07 -5.82
N LEU A 550 -22.93 -1.59 -6.95
CA LEU A 550 -22.36 -1.30 -8.27
C LEU A 550 -22.54 0.19 -8.62
N ASP A 551 -23.72 0.72 -8.30
CA ASP A 551 -24.03 2.13 -8.50
C ASP A 551 -23.21 3.02 -7.55
N ALA A 552 -23.02 2.60 -6.30
CA ALA A 552 -22.19 3.32 -5.35
C ALA A 552 -20.72 3.41 -5.81
N VAL A 553 -20.16 2.33 -6.39
CA VAL A 553 -18.79 2.32 -6.90
C VAL A 553 -18.64 3.19 -8.15
N ASP A 554 -19.62 3.17 -9.07
CA ASP A 554 -19.63 4.04 -10.25
C ASP A 554 -19.67 5.53 -9.86
N ARG A 555 -20.33 5.88 -8.73
CA ARG A 555 -20.39 7.25 -8.20
C ARG A 555 -19.07 7.76 -7.60
N ILE A 556 -18.07 6.90 -7.37
CA ILE A 556 -16.76 7.30 -6.80
C ILE A 556 -15.95 8.21 -7.76
N GLY A 557 -16.38 8.38 -9.02
CA GLY A 557 -15.71 9.22 -10.02
C GLY A 557 -15.56 10.72 -9.72
N ILE A 558 -16.08 11.20 -8.58
CA ILE A 558 -16.02 12.61 -8.15
C ILE A 558 -15.45 12.68 -6.72
N LEU A 559 -14.15 12.42 -6.57
CA LEU A 559 -13.45 12.56 -5.28
C LEU A 559 -12.30 13.57 -5.39
N HIS A 560 -11.99 14.25 -4.28
CA HIS A 560 -10.77 15.04 -4.14
C HIS A 560 -9.53 14.18 -4.40
N ALA A 561 -8.47 14.75 -4.98
CA ALA A 561 -7.24 14.02 -5.32
C ALA A 561 -6.62 13.30 -4.11
N SER A 562 -6.58 14.00 -2.97
CA SER A 562 -6.06 13.47 -1.72
C SER A 562 -6.93 12.33 -1.18
N ALA A 563 -8.25 12.45 -1.28
CA ALA A 563 -9.18 11.39 -0.87
C ALA A 563 -9.07 10.16 -1.78
N LEU A 564 -8.95 10.35 -3.10
CA LEU A 564 -8.70 9.26 -4.04
C LEU A 564 -7.39 8.54 -3.73
N TYR A 565 -6.32 9.29 -3.42
CA TYR A 565 -5.04 8.71 -3.04
C TYR A 565 -5.10 7.96 -1.69
N GLU A 566 -5.79 8.51 -0.70
CA GLU A 566 -6.08 7.81 0.57
C GLU A 566 -6.83 6.50 0.31
N HIS A 567 -7.93 6.53 -0.45
CA HIS A 567 -8.69 5.33 -0.78
C HIS A 567 -7.85 4.32 -1.57
N TRP A 568 -7.05 4.77 -2.53
CA TRP A 568 -6.12 3.90 -3.25
C TRP A 568 -5.09 3.27 -2.30
N CYS A 569 -4.57 4.02 -1.33
CA CYS A 569 -3.67 3.47 -0.31
C CYS A 569 -4.35 2.37 0.52
N LEU A 570 -5.59 2.59 0.94
CA LEU A 570 -6.41 1.61 1.66
C LEU A 570 -6.54 0.30 0.88
N ILE A 571 -6.95 0.38 -0.39
CA ILE A 571 -7.15 -0.79 -1.25
C ILE A 571 -5.84 -1.56 -1.41
N LYS A 572 -4.72 -0.89 -1.63
CA LYS A 572 -3.44 -1.57 -1.79
C LYS A 572 -2.91 -2.16 -0.47
N ILE A 573 -3.15 -1.54 0.68
CA ILE A 573 -2.83 -2.14 2.00
C ILE A 573 -3.58 -3.45 2.17
N LEU A 574 -4.89 -3.46 1.88
CA LEU A 574 -5.71 -4.67 1.94
C LEU A 574 -5.22 -5.73 0.94
N LEU A 575 -4.90 -5.35 -0.30
CA LEU A 575 -4.34 -6.26 -1.30
C LEU A 575 -3.01 -6.87 -0.84
N VAL A 576 -2.11 -6.10 -0.20
CA VAL A 576 -0.87 -6.65 0.36
C VAL A 576 -1.15 -7.64 1.49
N LEU A 577 -2.07 -7.32 2.40
CA LEU A 577 -2.44 -8.24 3.47
C LEU A 577 -3.05 -9.54 2.91
N ILE A 578 -3.93 -9.46 1.92
CA ILE A 578 -4.68 -10.59 1.40
C ILE A 578 -3.88 -11.39 0.35
N GLU A 579 -3.35 -10.75 -0.70
CA GLU A 579 -2.65 -11.46 -1.80
C GLU A 579 -1.26 -11.92 -1.43
N GLU A 580 -0.55 -11.14 -0.61
CA GLU A 580 0.90 -11.28 -0.44
C GLU A 580 1.24 -11.85 0.92
N PHE A 581 0.46 -11.52 1.96
CA PHE A 581 0.58 -12.11 3.29
C PHE A 581 -0.51 -13.12 3.65
N ARG A 582 -1.46 -13.41 2.75
CA ARG A 582 -2.48 -14.47 2.90
C ARG A 582 -3.38 -14.34 4.14
N PHE A 583 -3.71 -13.10 4.50
CA PHE A 583 -4.78 -12.82 5.45
C PHE A 583 -6.16 -12.97 4.79
N VAL A 584 -7.11 -13.50 5.56
CA VAL A 584 -8.50 -13.68 5.18
C VAL A 584 -9.34 -12.70 5.98
N PRO A 585 -10.05 -11.76 5.34
CA PRO A 585 -10.87 -10.78 6.05
C PRO A 585 -12.12 -11.43 6.70
N GLN A 586 -12.62 -10.81 7.76
CA GLN A 586 -13.86 -11.21 8.45
C GLN A 586 -15.08 -11.15 7.54
N ALA A 587 -16.16 -11.87 7.85
CA ALA A 587 -17.42 -11.75 7.10
C ALA A 587 -17.98 -10.31 7.13
N GLY A 588 -18.56 -9.84 6.02
CA GLY A 588 -19.14 -8.50 5.90
C GLY A 588 -18.13 -7.35 5.75
N TRP A 589 -16.84 -7.64 5.61
CA TRP A 589 -15.79 -6.63 5.41
C TRP A 589 -15.99 -5.77 4.16
N GLN A 590 -16.66 -6.29 3.13
CA GLN A 590 -16.94 -5.56 1.90
C GLN A 590 -17.83 -4.35 2.14
N GLU A 591 -18.88 -4.51 2.94
CA GLU A 591 -19.78 -3.40 3.31
C GLU A 591 -19.01 -2.33 4.10
N LEU A 592 -18.13 -2.76 5.01
CA LEU A 592 -17.25 -1.86 5.76
C LEU A 592 -16.28 -1.12 4.82
N LEU A 593 -15.71 -1.79 3.83
CA LEU A 593 -14.83 -1.17 2.85
C LEU A 593 -15.59 -0.17 1.97
N ILE A 594 -16.76 -0.54 1.46
CA ILE A 594 -17.60 0.34 0.65
C ILE A 594 -17.96 1.58 1.47
N ARG A 595 -18.44 1.41 2.71
CA ARG A 595 -18.70 2.54 3.62
C ARG A 595 -17.47 3.40 3.88
N GLY A 596 -16.28 2.81 3.97
CA GLY A 596 -15.03 3.55 4.15
C GLY A 596 -14.58 4.33 2.93
N VAL A 597 -15.04 3.96 1.74
CA VAL A 597 -14.69 4.61 0.46
C VAL A 597 -15.78 5.57 -0.02
N THR A 598 -17.06 5.28 0.26
CA THR A 598 -18.22 6.04 -0.22
C THR A 598 -18.92 6.86 0.87
N GLY A 599 -18.73 6.50 2.16
CA GLY A 599 -19.39 7.13 3.30
C GLY A 599 -18.66 8.35 3.85
N ASN A 600 -19.33 9.06 4.76
CA ASN A 600 -18.71 10.12 5.56
C ASN A 600 -17.61 9.56 6.47
N ARG A 601 -16.75 10.44 7.00
CA ARG A 601 -15.57 10.18 7.86
C ARG A 601 -15.87 9.44 9.17
N GLU A 602 -16.39 8.23 9.08
CA GLU A 602 -16.60 7.32 10.20
C GLU A 602 -15.37 6.43 10.38
N THR A 603 -15.01 6.17 11.63
CA THR A 603 -13.95 5.21 11.94
C THR A 603 -14.45 3.81 11.66
N ILE A 604 -13.74 3.08 10.80
CA ILE A 604 -14.08 1.71 10.39
C ILE A 604 -12.90 0.80 10.69
N SER A 605 -13.17 -0.41 11.19
CA SER A 605 -12.15 -1.41 11.46
C SER A 605 -12.42 -2.68 10.66
N ILE A 606 -11.41 -3.17 9.95
CA ILE A 606 -11.44 -4.46 9.25
C ILE A 606 -10.49 -5.41 9.97
N GLU A 607 -11.01 -6.51 10.50
CA GLU A 607 -10.20 -7.58 11.07
C GLU A 607 -9.97 -8.70 10.05
N LEU A 608 -8.77 -9.25 10.04
CA LEU A 608 -8.35 -10.33 9.16
C LEU A 608 -7.60 -11.39 9.96
N ALA A 609 -7.79 -12.66 9.61
CA ALA A 609 -7.07 -13.79 10.20
C ALA A 609 -6.18 -14.45 9.16
N HIS A 610 -4.96 -14.82 9.51
CA HIS A 610 -4.06 -15.52 8.58
C HIS A 610 -4.57 -16.95 8.29
N GLU A 611 -4.47 -17.40 7.04
CA GLU A 611 -5.09 -18.66 6.58
C GLU A 611 -4.58 -19.94 7.28
N SER A 612 -3.37 -19.91 7.81
CA SER A 612 -2.65 -21.10 8.30
C SER A 612 -1.72 -20.82 9.47
N PHE A 613 -1.83 -19.63 10.08
CA PHE A 613 -0.96 -19.19 11.16
C PHE A 613 -1.80 -18.45 12.18
N ASP A 614 -1.57 -18.68 13.46
CA ASP A 614 -2.31 -18.03 14.54
C ASP A 614 -1.86 -16.56 14.70
N LEU A 615 -2.39 -15.73 13.80
CA LEU A 615 -2.13 -14.30 13.72
C LEU A 615 -3.33 -13.59 13.08
N CYS A 616 -3.78 -12.56 13.77
CA CYS A 616 -4.83 -11.67 13.33
C CYS A 616 -4.24 -10.28 13.06
N ALA A 617 -4.76 -9.62 12.02
CA ALA A 617 -4.49 -8.23 11.68
C ALA A 617 -5.75 -7.39 11.88
N LYS A 618 -5.59 -6.14 12.31
CA LYS A 618 -6.67 -5.16 12.39
C LYS A 618 -6.23 -3.88 11.71
N LEU A 619 -6.96 -3.50 10.67
CA LEU A 619 -6.77 -2.25 9.95
C LEU A 619 -7.90 -1.29 10.33
N ASP A 620 -7.55 -0.22 11.05
CA ASP A 620 -8.46 0.88 11.33
C ASP A 620 -8.28 1.99 10.29
N ILE A 621 -9.40 2.48 9.76
CA ILE A 621 -9.52 3.55 8.76
C ILE A 621 -10.03 4.79 9.47
N GLN A 622 -9.32 5.90 9.33
CA GLN A 622 -9.57 7.16 10.04
C GLN A 622 -9.84 6.98 11.56
N PRO A 623 -8.98 6.25 12.31
CA PRO A 623 -9.20 6.03 13.73
C PRO A 623 -9.01 7.28 14.55
N VAL A 624 -9.87 7.51 15.55
CA VAL A 624 -9.63 8.53 16.58
C VAL A 624 -8.67 7.97 17.63
N LEU A 625 -7.46 8.53 17.70
CA LEU A 625 -6.47 8.20 18.72
C LEU A 625 -6.83 8.82 20.08
N PRO A 626 -6.26 8.37 21.21
CA PRO A 626 -6.53 8.92 22.55
C PRO A 626 -6.28 10.44 22.68
N ASN A 627 -5.44 11.00 21.82
CA ASN A 627 -5.15 12.44 21.75
C ASN A 627 -6.19 13.23 20.91
N GLY A 628 -7.27 12.59 20.47
CA GLY A 628 -8.34 13.17 19.65
C GLY A 628 -7.97 13.40 18.18
N ARG A 629 -6.80 12.93 17.73
CA ARG A 629 -6.37 13.07 16.33
C ARG A 629 -6.68 11.83 15.51
N THR A 630 -6.81 12.03 14.20
CA THR A 630 -7.20 11.01 13.24
C THR A 630 -6.14 10.85 12.15
N PRO A 631 -5.19 9.91 12.28
CA PRO A 631 -4.41 9.45 11.14
C PRO A 631 -5.30 8.73 10.12
N ASP A 632 -4.79 8.54 8.91
CA ASP A 632 -5.57 7.87 7.85
C ASP A 632 -5.71 6.36 8.10
N PHE A 633 -4.62 5.69 8.51
CA PHE A 633 -4.63 4.25 8.79
C PHE A 633 -3.87 3.87 10.06
N ARG A 634 -4.36 2.85 10.76
CA ARG A 634 -3.66 2.18 11.86
C ARG A 634 -3.73 0.67 11.69
N LEU A 635 -2.59 0.03 11.49
CA LEU A 635 -2.48 -1.42 11.34
C LEU A 635 -1.88 -2.02 12.61
N ARG A 636 -2.55 -3.05 13.16
CA ARG A 636 -2.10 -3.79 14.35
C ARG A 636 -2.11 -5.29 14.06
N PHE A 637 -1.24 -6.02 14.75
CA PHE A 637 -1.23 -7.48 14.74
C PHE A 637 -1.41 -8.02 16.16
N LYS A 638 -2.03 -9.20 16.28
CA LYS A 638 -2.14 -9.97 17.53
C LYS A 638 -2.13 -11.48 17.24
N ARG A 639 -1.83 -12.30 18.24
CA ARG A 639 -1.98 -13.76 18.18
C ARG A 639 -3.18 -14.19 19.03
N ASP A 640 -3.92 -15.24 18.67
CA ASP A 640 -5.06 -15.67 19.49
C ASP A 640 -4.62 -16.30 20.82
N ALA A 641 -5.41 -16.00 21.85
CA ALA A 641 -5.06 -16.23 23.25
C ALA A 641 -5.00 -17.72 23.67
N TRP A 642 -5.59 -18.66 22.89
CA TRP A 642 -5.59 -20.09 23.25
C TRP A 642 -4.18 -20.70 23.23
N PHE A 643 -3.32 -20.27 22.31
CA PHE A 643 -1.92 -20.73 22.22
C PHE A 643 -0.99 -20.00 23.19
N SER A 644 -1.34 -18.79 23.63
CA SER A 644 -0.52 -18.00 24.55
C SER A 644 -0.35 -18.67 25.93
N ARG A 645 -1.26 -19.57 26.33
CA ARG A 645 -1.14 -20.38 27.55
C ARG A 645 -0.14 -21.54 27.46
N SER A 646 0.25 -21.96 26.24
CA SER A 646 1.18 -23.07 26.00
C SER A 646 2.65 -22.64 26.04
N LEU A 647 2.95 -21.44 25.54
CA LEU A 647 4.32 -20.91 25.38
C LEU A 647 4.93 -20.34 26.67
N ASP A 648 4.16 -20.24 27.75
CA ASP A 648 4.55 -19.58 29.01
C ASP A 648 5.48 -20.45 29.90
N ARG A 649 6.04 -21.56 29.40
CA ARG A 649 6.82 -22.50 30.22
C ARG A 649 8.33 -22.58 29.94
N THR A 650 8.90 -21.88 28.95
CA THR A 650 10.30 -22.17 28.54
C THR A 650 11.27 -21.00 28.36
N SER A 651 10.96 -19.76 28.76
CA SER A 651 11.96 -18.68 28.66
C SER A 651 11.89 -17.67 29.82
N ILE A 652 12.95 -17.64 30.63
CA ILE A 652 13.21 -16.64 31.69
C ILE A 652 13.56 -15.26 31.08
N PHE A 653 13.70 -15.16 29.75
CA PHE A 653 14.11 -13.94 29.03
C PHE A 653 13.00 -13.31 28.16
N SER A 654 11.77 -13.85 28.18
CA SER A 654 10.64 -13.24 27.46
C SER A 654 9.95 -12.21 28.36
N ARG A 655 10.40 -10.95 28.32
CA ARG A 655 9.66 -9.85 28.93
C ARG A 655 8.40 -9.54 28.11
N ALA A 656 7.27 -9.54 28.83
CA ALA A 656 5.92 -9.14 28.46
C ALA A 656 5.10 -10.18 27.66
N SER A 657 4.15 -10.80 28.36
CA SER A 657 2.94 -11.39 27.81
C SER A 657 2.32 -10.39 26.83
N ALA A 658 2.22 -10.73 25.55
CA ALA A 658 1.52 -9.90 24.59
C ALA A 658 0.06 -9.74 25.06
N PRO A 659 -0.45 -8.52 25.26
CA PRO A 659 -1.84 -8.35 25.70
C PRO A 659 -2.79 -9.01 24.71
N SER A 660 -3.76 -9.79 25.17
CA SER A 660 -4.77 -10.40 24.29
C SER A 660 -5.62 -9.35 23.55
N ASP A 661 -5.62 -8.12 24.08
CA ASP A 661 -6.43 -7.01 23.61
C ASP A 661 -5.68 -6.13 22.62
N TRP A 662 -6.41 -5.66 21.60
CA TRP A 662 -5.90 -4.78 20.55
C TRP A 662 -5.26 -3.49 21.08
N ASP A 663 -5.68 -3.01 22.25
CA ASP A 663 -5.18 -1.76 22.86
C ASP A 663 -3.82 -1.92 23.53
N GLY A 664 -3.40 -3.16 23.77
CA GLY A 664 -2.07 -3.49 24.28
C GLY A 664 -1.02 -3.77 23.21
N GLN A 665 -1.39 -3.72 21.92
CA GLN A 665 -0.49 -3.95 20.80
C GLN A 665 0.11 -2.65 20.24
N SER A 666 1.39 -2.66 19.86
CA SER A 666 1.98 -1.58 19.06
C SER A 666 1.28 -1.50 17.69
N ALA A 667 1.24 -0.31 17.09
CA ALA A 667 0.65 -0.13 15.78
C ALA A 667 1.64 0.44 14.77
N LEU A 668 1.36 0.16 13.50
CA LEU A 668 1.88 0.90 12.36
C LEU A 668 0.83 1.95 11.96
N VAL A 669 1.11 3.21 12.25
CA VAL A 669 0.31 4.38 11.86
C VAL A 669 0.81 4.89 10.51
N MET A 670 -0.08 4.96 9.53
CA MET A 670 0.23 5.44 8.18
C MET A 670 -0.66 6.63 7.85
N ASP A 671 -0.06 7.72 7.40
CA ASP A 671 -0.76 8.95 7.01
C ASP A 671 -0.42 9.23 5.53
N ALA A 672 -1.44 9.20 4.68
CA ALA A 672 -1.29 9.39 3.24
C ALA A 672 -1.23 10.89 2.92
N LYS A 673 -0.23 11.29 2.13
CA LYS A 673 -0.02 12.68 1.73
C LYS A 673 0.23 12.73 0.24
N PHE A 674 -0.79 13.17 -0.49
CA PHE A 674 -0.73 13.32 -1.94
C PHE A 674 -0.03 14.63 -2.32
N ARG A 675 1.20 14.51 -2.84
CA ARG A 675 1.96 15.60 -3.48
C ARG A 675 2.82 15.02 -4.60
N ASN A 676 2.95 15.74 -5.71
CA ASN A 676 3.77 15.31 -6.85
C ASN A 676 5.26 15.62 -6.66
N SER A 677 5.58 16.59 -5.81
CA SER A 677 6.94 16.92 -5.40
C SER A 677 6.95 17.51 -3.98
N TRP A 678 8.12 17.48 -3.36
CA TRP A 678 8.36 18.07 -2.04
C TRP A 678 9.45 19.12 -2.16
N LYS A 679 9.29 20.24 -1.44
CA LYS A 679 10.41 21.17 -1.25
C LYS A 679 11.45 20.51 -0.34
N VAL A 680 12.70 20.96 -0.46
CA VAL A 680 13.81 20.48 0.39
C VAL A 680 13.41 20.59 1.87
N GLY A 681 13.49 19.49 2.61
CA GLY A 681 13.13 19.41 4.03
C GLY A 681 11.63 19.29 4.35
N GLU A 682 10.72 19.67 3.44
CA GLU A 682 9.27 19.74 3.71
C GLU A 682 8.67 18.39 4.16
N LEU A 683 9.07 17.29 3.53
CA LEU A 683 8.59 15.96 3.90
C LEU A 683 9.06 15.56 5.32
N GLY A 684 10.27 15.97 5.69
CA GLY A 684 10.80 15.81 7.04
C GLY A 684 9.99 16.62 8.06
N ASP A 685 9.66 17.86 7.74
CA ASP A 685 8.83 18.73 8.60
C ASP A 685 7.41 18.18 8.77
N VAL A 686 6.82 17.62 7.72
CA VAL A 686 5.53 16.92 7.80
C VAL A 686 5.64 15.72 8.75
N LEU A 687 6.67 14.88 8.60
CA LEU A 687 6.88 13.74 9.49
C LEU A 687 7.05 14.17 10.96
N LEU A 688 7.88 15.20 11.21
CA LEU A 688 8.06 15.77 12.55
C LEU A 688 6.74 16.31 13.11
N THR A 689 5.92 16.95 12.28
CA THR A 689 4.59 17.42 12.69
C THR A 689 3.69 16.26 13.11
N LEU A 690 3.71 15.13 12.39
CA LEU A 690 2.92 13.94 12.77
C LEU A 690 3.40 13.32 14.09
N VAL A 691 4.71 13.24 14.29
CA VAL A 691 5.33 12.60 15.45
C VAL A 691 5.26 13.48 16.70
N GLU A 692 5.64 14.75 16.61
CA GLU A 692 5.88 15.62 17.77
C GLU A 692 4.66 16.49 18.10
N ALA A 693 4.07 17.13 17.09
CA ALA A 693 2.94 18.03 17.29
C ALA A 693 1.60 17.27 17.37
N LYS A 694 1.37 16.32 16.46
CA LYS A 694 0.16 15.49 16.48
C LYS A 694 0.28 14.26 17.37
N ARG A 695 1.49 13.87 17.78
CA ARG A 695 1.75 12.74 18.69
C ARG A 695 1.11 11.43 18.24
N TYR A 696 1.18 11.13 16.94
CA TYR A 696 0.60 9.90 16.38
C TYR A 696 1.26 8.62 16.92
N GLY A 697 2.53 8.68 17.33
CA GLY A 697 3.27 7.52 17.82
C GLY A 697 2.93 7.10 19.25
N GLY A 698 2.30 7.96 20.04
CA GLY A 698 2.14 7.72 21.48
C GLY A 698 3.47 7.28 22.12
N ASP A 699 3.45 6.18 22.87
CA ASP A 699 4.63 5.64 23.55
C ASP A 699 5.38 4.56 22.75
N ARG A 700 4.76 3.96 21.71
CA ARG A 700 5.27 2.73 21.07
C ARG A 700 4.88 2.51 19.61
N ASP A 701 4.00 3.35 19.05
CA ASP A 701 3.48 3.16 17.70
C ASP A 701 4.46 3.76 16.68
N ARG A 702 4.61 3.06 15.55
CA ARG A 702 5.47 3.48 14.44
C ARG A 702 4.71 4.43 13.53
N VAL A 703 5.30 5.53 13.11
CA VAL A 703 4.61 6.59 12.33
C VAL A 703 5.25 6.79 10.96
N PHE A 704 4.49 6.56 9.91
CA PHE A 704 4.97 6.66 8.53
C PHE A 704 4.09 7.51 7.63
N VAL A 705 4.72 8.27 6.74
CA VAL A 705 4.04 9.00 5.66
C VAL A 705 4.02 8.14 4.39
N LEU A 706 2.85 7.96 3.77
CA LEU A 706 2.72 7.38 2.43
C LEU A 706 2.61 8.51 1.40
N GLN A 707 3.51 8.58 0.43
CA GLN A 707 3.55 9.71 -0.51
C GLN A 707 3.94 9.27 -1.94
N PRO A 708 3.40 9.88 -3.02
CA PRO A 708 3.65 9.38 -4.38
C PRO A 708 4.89 9.96 -5.08
N ALA A 709 5.46 11.07 -4.60
CA ALA A 709 6.60 11.74 -5.23
C ALA A 709 7.86 10.85 -5.26
N GLY A 710 8.63 10.98 -6.34
CA GLY A 710 9.91 10.29 -6.51
C GLY A 710 11.11 11.10 -6.02
N ARG A 711 12.21 10.40 -5.71
CA ARG A 711 13.50 10.97 -5.27
C ARG A 711 13.36 11.92 -4.09
N THR A 712 12.54 11.53 -3.11
CA THR A 712 12.31 12.34 -1.90
C THR A 712 13.50 12.33 -0.93
N VAL A 713 14.45 11.40 -1.13
CA VAL A 713 15.68 11.35 -0.36
C VAL A 713 16.81 11.94 -1.21
N GLU A 714 17.22 13.17 -0.91
CA GLU A 714 18.32 13.84 -1.61
C GLU A 714 19.64 13.07 -1.50
N ALA A 715 19.85 12.47 -0.33
CA ALA A 715 21.08 11.81 0.06
C ALA A 715 20.78 10.38 0.55
N PRO A 716 20.66 9.38 -0.34
CA PRO A 716 20.24 8.01 0.00
C PRO A 716 21.17 7.39 1.05
N ASN A 717 20.64 7.01 2.21
CA ASN A 717 21.44 6.42 3.30
C ASN A 717 21.78 4.93 3.06
N SER A 718 21.06 4.27 2.16
CA SER A 718 21.25 2.88 1.75
C SER A 718 21.65 2.82 0.27
N PRO A 719 22.59 1.95 -0.12
CA PRO A 719 23.00 1.77 -1.52
C PRO A 719 21.95 1.01 -2.36
N LEU A 720 20.87 0.53 -1.73
CA LEU A 720 19.80 -0.19 -2.40
C LEU A 720 18.83 0.79 -3.05
N ASP A 721 18.24 0.41 -4.18
CA ASP A 721 17.39 1.32 -4.97
C ASP A 721 16.23 1.95 -4.20
N TRP A 722 15.67 1.23 -3.23
CA TRP A 722 14.59 1.78 -2.40
C TRP A 722 15.05 2.95 -1.52
N GLY A 723 16.35 3.05 -1.19
CA GLY A 723 16.91 4.11 -0.34
C GLY A 723 16.88 5.50 -0.97
N LYS A 724 16.62 5.59 -2.28
CA LYS A 724 16.43 6.85 -3.03
C LYS A 724 15.05 7.47 -2.80
N ASP A 725 14.09 6.64 -2.41
CA ASP A 725 12.68 6.97 -2.39
C ASP A 725 12.01 6.71 -1.02
N CYS A 726 12.66 5.98 -0.11
CA CYS A 726 12.08 5.53 1.14
C CYS A 726 13.04 5.68 2.32
N ASP A 727 12.48 6.08 3.45
CA ASP A 727 13.07 6.03 4.78
C ASP A 727 12.20 5.16 5.68
N TYR A 728 12.68 3.97 6.02
CA TYR A 728 12.07 3.04 6.96
C TYR A 728 12.50 3.32 8.42
N GLY A 729 13.15 4.45 8.70
CA GLY A 729 13.73 4.75 10.01
C GLY A 729 14.96 3.89 10.32
N GLN A 730 15.73 3.55 9.28
CA GLN A 730 16.90 2.67 9.34
C GLN A 730 18.14 3.31 9.99
N THR A 731 18.15 4.63 10.16
CA THR A 731 19.23 5.38 10.81
C THR A 731 19.36 4.99 12.28
N ALA A 732 20.59 4.96 12.79
CA ALA A 732 20.88 4.64 14.18
C ALA A 732 20.05 5.50 15.16
N ASN A 733 19.57 4.88 16.23
CA ASN A 733 18.72 5.46 17.29
C ASN A 733 17.28 5.82 16.87
N VAL A 734 16.90 5.65 15.60
CA VAL A 734 15.50 5.78 15.15
C VAL A 734 14.74 4.48 15.34
N ASP A 735 15.43 3.33 15.29
CA ASP A 735 14.88 1.98 15.54
C ASP A 735 13.61 1.64 14.73
N HIS A 736 13.56 2.13 13.49
CA HIS A 736 12.43 1.99 12.58
C HIS A 736 11.10 2.58 13.10
N MET A 737 11.16 3.53 14.03
CA MET A 737 9.95 4.11 14.67
C MET A 737 9.25 5.15 13.81
N ARG A 738 9.96 5.81 12.90
CA ARG A 738 9.38 6.85 12.04
C ARG A 738 10.09 6.93 10.71
N GLY A 739 9.37 7.37 9.68
CA GLY A 739 9.93 7.55 8.34
C GLY A 739 8.88 7.88 7.28
N HIS A 740 9.22 7.69 6.01
CA HIS A 740 8.32 7.91 4.89
C HIS A 740 8.57 6.89 3.78
N VAL A 741 7.52 6.52 3.05
CA VAL A 741 7.58 5.51 1.99
C VAL A 741 7.00 6.08 0.72
N ARG A 742 7.77 5.99 -0.38
CA ARG A 742 7.24 6.27 -1.71
C ARG A 742 6.23 5.21 -2.10
N PHE A 743 4.99 5.64 -2.27
CA PHE A 743 3.87 4.84 -2.65
C PHE A 743 3.07 5.48 -3.80
N ALA A 744 3.55 5.27 -5.02
CA ALA A 744 2.99 5.91 -6.22
C ALA A 744 2.07 4.96 -7.02
N PRO A 745 0.98 5.49 -7.62
CA PRO A 745 0.14 4.75 -8.57
C PRO A 745 0.74 4.69 -9.99
N GLY A 746 0.03 4.02 -10.92
CA GLY A 746 0.36 3.97 -12.35
C GLY A 746 1.47 2.97 -12.71
N ALA A 747 2.23 3.23 -13.77
CA ALA A 747 3.28 2.33 -14.27
C ALA A 747 4.39 2.00 -13.23
N GLN A 748 4.52 2.83 -12.18
CA GLN A 748 5.46 2.62 -11.07
C GLN A 748 4.84 1.84 -9.88
N ALA A 749 3.55 1.47 -9.95
CA ALA A 749 2.81 0.80 -8.88
C ALA A 749 3.45 -0.54 -8.46
N GLY A 750 4.02 -1.29 -9.40
CA GLY A 750 4.70 -2.56 -9.10
C GLY A 750 5.92 -2.39 -8.19
N ARG A 751 6.73 -1.34 -8.42
CA ARG A 751 7.89 -1.01 -7.58
C ARG A 751 7.46 -0.43 -6.24
N SER A 752 6.46 0.46 -6.25
CA SER A 752 5.93 1.09 -5.03
C SER A 752 5.24 0.10 -4.09
N THR A 753 4.60 -0.95 -4.62
CA THR A 753 4.00 -2.03 -3.81
C THR A 753 5.04 -2.80 -3.00
N ASN A 754 6.26 -3.01 -3.53
CA ASN A 754 7.34 -3.61 -2.73
C ASN A 754 7.78 -2.69 -1.59
N ASN A 755 7.69 -1.37 -1.77
CA ASN A 755 8.00 -0.43 -0.71
C ASN A 755 6.98 -0.53 0.44
N LEU A 756 5.69 -0.65 0.12
CA LEU A 756 4.62 -0.90 1.10
C LEU A 756 4.79 -2.27 1.79
N LYS A 757 5.13 -3.32 1.03
CA LYS A 757 5.41 -4.65 1.59
C LYS A 757 6.53 -4.61 2.62
N ARG A 758 7.63 -3.91 2.35
CA ARG A 758 8.73 -3.74 3.32
C ARG A 758 8.25 -3.06 4.60
N LEU A 759 7.43 -2.01 4.48
CA LEU A 759 6.88 -1.29 5.63
C LEU A 759 6.02 -2.20 6.51
N ILE A 760 5.09 -2.94 5.91
CA ILE A 760 4.21 -3.85 6.65
C ILE A 760 5.04 -5.02 7.22
N ALA A 761 5.98 -5.58 6.45
CA ALA A 761 6.86 -6.66 6.90
C ALA A 761 7.71 -6.25 8.11
N LEU A 762 8.25 -5.02 8.12
CA LEU A 762 8.97 -4.44 9.25
C LEU A 762 8.13 -4.49 10.54
N HIS A 763 6.85 -4.09 10.48
CA HIS A 763 5.98 -4.12 11.65
C HIS A 763 5.55 -5.55 12.00
N LEU A 764 5.16 -6.34 11.00
CA LEU A 764 4.70 -7.73 11.13
C LEU A 764 5.76 -8.64 11.78
N GLN A 765 7.03 -8.54 11.36
CA GLN A 765 8.09 -9.41 11.86
C GLN A 765 8.40 -9.21 13.35
N ALA A 766 8.03 -8.06 13.93
CA ALA A 766 8.15 -7.83 15.37
C ALA A 766 7.27 -8.78 16.22
N TYR A 767 6.23 -9.38 15.61
CA TYR A 767 5.29 -10.29 16.27
C TYR A 767 5.69 -11.76 16.18
N PHE A 768 6.77 -12.07 15.45
CA PHE A 768 7.22 -13.45 15.31
C PHE A 768 8.04 -13.86 16.54
N PRO A 769 7.72 -14.99 17.21
CA PRO A 769 8.55 -15.53 18.28
C PRO A 769 9.86 -16.10 17.73
N ALA A 770 10.88 -16.22 18.60
CA ALA A 770 12.09 -16.95 18.23
C ALA A 770 11.73 -18.42 17.98
N PRO A 771 12.22 -19.05 16.90
CA PRO A 771 12.11 -20.50 16.76
C PRO A 771 12.84 -21.18 17.94
N GLY A 772 12.39 -22.37 18.34
CA GLY A 772 12.89 -23.08 19.54
C GLY A 772 14.43 -23.23 19.62
N SER A 773 14.92 -23.46 20.84
CA SER A 773 16.34 -23.48 21.20
C SER A 773 17.11 -24.72 20.76
N THR A 774 16.43 -25.84 20.48
CA THR A 774 17.04 -27.10 20.04
C THR A 774 16.27 -27.75 18.87
N PRO A 775 16.93 -28.59 18.04
CA PRO A 775 16.28 -29.29 16.91
C PRO A 775 15.12 -30.20 17.34
N THR A 776 15.12 -30.68 18.59
CA THR A 776 14.13 -31.59 19.17
C THR A 776 12.94 -30.88 19.84
N GLU A 777 13.03 -29.56 20.07
CA GLU A 777 11.97 -28.74 20.69
C GLU A 777 11.02 -28.11 19.67
N LEU A 778 11.13 -28.43 18.37
CA LEU A 778 10.28 -27.92 17.28
C LEU A 778 8.85 -28.52 17.30
N ALA A 779 8.25 -28.66 18.49
CA ALA A 779 6.91 -29.22 18.67
C ALA A 779 5.79 -28.23 18.28
N ASP A 780 6.05 -26.91 18.30
CA ASP A 780 5.07 -25.90 17.88
C ASP A 780 5.41 -25.33 16.49
N THR A 781 4.54 -25.64 15.55
CA THR A 781 4.74 -25.41 14.11
C THR A 781 4.63 -23.93 13.68
N ASP A 782 4.27 -23.00 14.58
CA ASP A 782 3.89 -21.61 14.27
C ASP A 782 4.87 -20.55 14.82
N TYR A 783 5.99 -20.35 14.12
CA TYR A 783 6.98 -19.32 14.49
C TYR A 783 7.06 -18.10 13.54
N SER A 784 6.76 -18.23 12.25
CA SER A 784 6.72 -17.08 11.33
C SER A 784 6.08 -17.42 9.97
N ILE A 785 5.83 -16.38 9.17
CA ILE A 785 5.44 -16.49 7.77
C ILE A 785 6.48 -15.84 6.86
N CYS A 786 6.53 -16.26 5.60
CA CYS A 786 7.40 -15.68 4.59
C CYS A 786 6.91 -14.30 4.18
N VAL A 787 7.73 -13.26 4.35
CA VAL A 787 7.39 -11.87 4.00
C VAL A 787 7.34 -11.59 2.48
N ARG A 788 7.56 -12.61 1.65
CA ARG A 788 7.44 -12.53 0.19
C ARG A 788 6.11 -13.07 -0.35
N CYS A 789 5.56 -14.11 0.27
CA CYS A 789 4.39 -14.83 -0.27
C CYS A 789 3.38 -15.29 0.81
N GLY A 790 3.60 -14.94 2.08
CA GLY A 790 2.71 -15.23 3.20
C GLY A 790 2.71 -16.70 3.65
N THR A 791 3.39 -17.58 2.93
CA THR A 791 3.42 -19.00 3.30
C THR A 791 4.11 -19.19 4.64
N LYS A 792 3.47 -19.95 5.54
CA LYS A 792 4.01 -20.37 6.83
C LYS A 792 5.37 -21.07 6.66
N HIS A 793 6.33 -20.69 7.50
CA HIS A 793 7.60 -21.39 7.57
C HIS A 793 7.44 -22.71 8.34
N ILE A 794 8.14 -23.75 7.88
CA ILE A 794 8.06 -25.11 8.45
C ILE A 794 9.40 -25.51 9.04
N ALA A 795 9.38 -26.30 10.11
CA ALA A 795 10.58 -26.66 10.88
C ALA A 795 11.67 -27.32 10.00
N GLU A 796 11.27 -28.15 9.04
CA GLU A 796 12.15 -28.92 8.15
C GLU A 796 12.98 -28.04 7.21
N LYS A 797 12.51 -26.82 6.93
CA LYS A 797 13.20 -25.84 6.09
C LYS A 797 13.82 -24.69 6.90
N THR A 798 13.95 -24.85 8.22
CA THR A 798 14.58 -23.87 9.10
C THR A 798 15.87 -24.43 9.68
N GLN A 799 16.95 -23.70 9.47
CA GLN A 799 18.27 -24.05 9.99
C GLN A 799 18.55 -23.29 11.27
N TRP A 800 18.97 -24.03 12.28
CA TRP A 800 19.50 -23.51 13.54
C TRP A 800 21.02 -23.41 13.45
N LEU A 801 21.57 -22.22 13.69
CA LEU A 801 22.98 -21.93 13.51
C LEU A 801 23.52 -21.10 14.69
N LYS A 802 24.83 -21.16 14.94
CA LYS A 802 25.51 -20.34 15.96
C LYS A 802 26.39 -19.29 15.32
N THR A 803 26.31 -18.07 15.84
CA THR A 803 27.26 -16.99 15.55
C THR A 803 28.64 -17.34 16.11
N LYS A 804 29.71 -16.65 15.65
CA LYS A 804 31.06 -16.76 16.22
C LYS A 804 31.10 -16.53 17.74
N SER A 805 30.19 -15.68 18.24
CA SER A 805 30.02 -15.40 19.66
C SER A 805 29.18 -16.44 20.42
N GLY A 806 28.80 -17.54 19.80
CA GLY A 806 28.05 -18.65 20.42
C GLY A 806 26.54 -18.47 20.50
N TYR A 807 26.01 -17.31 20.09
CA TYR A 807 24.56 -17.03 20.10
C TYR A 807 23.85 -17.62 18.89
N THR A 808 22.61 -18.05 19.10
CA THR A 808 21.76 -18.64 18.08
C THR A 808 21.25 -17.61 17.07
N TYR A 809 21.18 -18.03 15.81
CA TYR A 809 20.41 -17.37 14.75
C TYR A 809 19.72 -18.43 13.88
N TRP A 810 18.71 -18.00 13.13
CA TRP A 810 17.88 -18.91 12.35
C TRP A 810 17.81 -18.45 10.90
N ALA A 811 18.05 -19.37 9.96
CA ALA A 811 17.80 -19.16 8.54
C ALA A 811 16.55 -19.95 8.15
N MET A 812 15.48 -19.25 7.80
CA MET A 812 14.16 -19.82 7.49
C MET A 812 13.96 -19.78 5.98
N ARG A 813 13.88 -20.95 5.34
CA ARG A 813 13.61 -21.05 3.91
C ARG A 813 12.12 -21.30 3.67
N CYS A 814 11.49 -20.46 2.85
CA CYS A 814 10.10 -20.62 2.48
C CYS A 814 9.87 -21.93 1.71
N PRO A 815 8.84 -22.74 2.06
CA PRO A 815 8.52 -23.95 1.30
C PRO A 815 7.94 -23.66 -0.08
N SER A 816 7.32 -22.50 -0.29
CA SER A 816 6.64 -22.13 -1.55
C SER A 816 7.55 -21.36 -2.52
N CYS A 817 8.15 -20.24 -2.09
CA CYS A 817 8.94 -19.37 -2.98
C CYS A 817 10.47 -19.46 -2.75
N GLU A 818 10.91 -20.35 -1.84
CA GLU A 818 12.31 -20.55 -1.46
C GLU A 818 13.08 -19.32 -0.93
N MET A 819 12.40 -18.18 -0.74
CA MET A 819 13.00 -17.01 -0.12
C MET A 819 13.56 -17.41 1.25
N VAL A 820 14.78 -16.97 1.54
CA VAL A 820 15.41 -17.13 2.84
C VAL A 820 15.24 -15.85 3.65
N SER A 821 14.71 -15.97 4.86
CA SER A 821 14.68 -14.90 5.85
C SER A 821 15.53 -15.31 7.06
N THR A 822 16.44 -14.44 7.49
CA THR A 822 17.31 -14.73 8.64
C THR A 822 16.88 -13.91 9.84
N ARG A 823 16.56 -14.58 10.95
CA ARG A 823 16.37 -13.93 12.25
C ARG A 823 17.68 -14.02 13.02
N THR A 824 18.21 -12.87 13.44
CA THR A 824 19.44 -12.78 14.23
C THR A 824 19.32 -11.65 15.25
N HIS A 825 20.42 -11.29 15.89
CA HIS A 825 20.50 -10.20 16.86
C HIS A 825 21.72 -9.34 16.56
N CYS A 826 21.65 -8.07 16.95
CA CYS A 826 22.81 -7.19 16.93
C CYS A 826 23.86 -7.71 17.90
N TYR A 827 25.13 -7.82 17.46
CA TYR A 827 26.22 -8.24 18.34
C TYR A 827 26.55 -7.20 19.42
N ASN A 828 26.16 -5.94 19.21
CA ASN A 828 26.43 -4.82 20.11
C ASN A 828 25.32 -4.65 21.16
N CYS A 829 24.09 -4.30 20.73
CA CYS A 829 22.97 -3.97 21.62
C CYS A 829 21.95 -5.12 21.82
N ARG A 830 22.13 -6.26 21.15
CA ARG A 830 21.23 -7.43 21.21
C ARG A 830 19.81 -7.24 20.66
N SER A 831 19.48 -6.08 20.08
CA SER A 831 18.23 -5.89 19.34
C SER A 831 18.05 -6.98 18.29
N THR A 832 16.81 -7.47 18.14
CA THR A 832 16.45 -8.47 17.12
C THR A 832 16.57 -7.85 15.73
N LEU A 833 17.12 -8.60 14.77
CA LEU A 833 17.30 -8.19 13.39
C LEU A 833 16.71 -9.24 12.45
N PHE A 834 16.07 -8.79 11.38
CA PHE A 834 15.54 -9.65 10.31
C PHE A 834 16.20 -9.28 8.98
N LYS A 835 16.93 -10.22 8.39
CA LYS A 835 17.52 -10.05 7.05
C LYS A 835 16.64 -10.74 6.02
N ASN A 836 16.10 -9.98 5.08
CA ASN A 836 15.06 -10.42 4.14
C ASN A 836 15.54 -10.42 2.67
N GLY A 837 16.82 -10.75 2.43
CA GLY A 837 17.44 -10.65 1.11
C GLY A 837 17.56 -9.21 0.59
N TYR A 838 18.28 -9.04 -0.52
CA TYR A 838 18.51 -7.78 -1.21
C TYR A 838 17.22 -6.99 -1.47
N GLN A 839 16.18 -7.66 -1.94
CA GLN A 839 14.99 -6.93 -2.37
C GLN A 839 14.08 -6.50 -1.22
N LEU A 840 13.90 -7.29 -0.15
CA LEU A 840 12.93 -7.00 0.92
C LEU A 840 13.57 -6.56 2.24
N THR A 841 14.90 -6.40 2.28
CA THR A 841 15.53 -5.73 3.41
C THR A 841 15.06 -4.28 3.50
N TYR A 842 14.72 -3.86 4.71
CA TYR A 842 14.37 -2.48 5.08
C TYR A 842 15.46 -1.85 5.97
N HIS A 843 16.55 -2.59 6.22
CA HIS A 843 17.70 -2.09 6.95
C HIS A 843 18.66 -1.35 6.01
N GLN A 844 19.34 -0.34 6.53
CA GLN A 844 20.49 0.27 5.86
C GLN A 844 21.58 -0.80 5.66
N THR A 845 22.26 -0.78 4.51
CA THR A 845 23.35 -1.71 4.20
C THR A 845 24.65 -0.98 3.90
N LEU A 846 25.79 -1.68 4.01
CA LEU A 846 27.09 -1.11 3.63
C LEU A 846 27.17 -0.91 2.12
N ALA A 847 27.69 0.26 1.70
CA ALA A 847 27.85 0.60 0.29
C ALA A 847 28.68 -0.44 -0.48
N ASP A 848 29.67 -1.03 0.18
CA ASP A 848 30.62 -2.00 -0.38
C ASP A 848 30.32 -3.47 -0.01
N GLN A 849 29.28 -3.74 0.79
CA GLN A 849 28.81 -5.09 1.10
C GLN A 849 27.29 -5.06 1.42
N ILE A 850 26.47 -5.14 0.38
CA ILE A 850 25.01 -4.96 0.47
C ILE A 850 24.29 -6.04 1.30
N THR A 851 24.91 -7.18 1.57
CA THR A 851 24.39 -8.27 2.43
C THR A 851 24.55 -7.95 3.94
N ASN A 852 25.32 -6.92 4.25
CA ASN A 852 25.67 -6.50 5.61
C ASN A 852 24.82 -5.30 6.02
N VAL A 853 23.98 -5.53 7.04
CA VAL A 853 22.98 -4.56 7.52
C VAL A 853 23.49 -3.82 8.75
N PHE A 854 23.15 -2.55 8.85
CA PHE A 854 23.31 -1.77 10.08
C PHE A 854 22.19 -2.13 11.06
N CYS A 855 22.54 -2.14 12.35
CA CYS A 855 21.54 -2.20 13.40
C CYS A 855 20.85 -0.84 13.55
N PRO A 856 19.52 -0.74 13.38
CA PRO A 856 18.79 0.52 13.47
C PRO A 856 18.78 1.08 14.90
N SER A 857 18.97 0.24 15.92
CA SER A 857 18.99 0.68 17.33
C SER A 857 20.32 1.31 17.75
N CYS A 858 21.47 0.86 17.21
CA CYS A 858 22.79 1.31 17.68
C CYS A 858 23.83 1.60 16.58
N GLY A 859 23.47 1.50 15.31
CA GLY A 859 24.36 1.74 14.17
C GLY A 859 25.44 0.67 13.95
N ALA A 860 25.47 -0.42 14.74
CA ALA A 860 26.51 -1.43 14.60
C ALA A 860 26.34 -2.29 13.33
N PHE A 861 27.46 -2.53 12.64
CA PHE A 861 27.59 -3.40 11.48
C PHE A 861 28.82 -4.31 11.63
N PHE A 862 28.95 -5.33 10.77
CA PHE A 862 30.11 -6.24 10.80
C PHE A 862 31.22 -5.74 9.86
N GLU A 863 32.48 -5.80 10.28
CA GLU A 863 33.63 -5.31 9.48
C GLU A 863 34.63 -6.41 9.08
N GLU A 864 34.23 -7.68 9.10
CA GLU A 864 35.12 -8.74 8.68
C GLU A 864 35.07 -8.92 7.16
N GLU A 865 36.07 -8.39 6.45
CA GLU A 865 36.52 -9.06 5.22
C GLU A 865 37.10 -10.41 5.66
N HIS A 866 36.51 -11.51 5.21
CA HIS A 866 37.26 -12.76 5.20
C HIS A 866 38.49 -12.53 4.34
N SER A 867 39.67 -12.46 4.97
CA SER A 867 40.94 -12.54 4.29
C SER A 867 41.05 -13.92 3.65
N HIS A 868 40.40 -14.11 2.51
CA HIS A 868 40.69 -15.24 1.66
C HIS A 868 41.95 -14.88 0.92
N GLN A 869 43.06 -15.45 1.39
CA GLN A 869 44.23 -15.64 0.55
C GLN A 869 43.75 -16.16 -0.81
N ASP A 870 44.16 -15.48 -1.86
CA ASP A 870 44.15 -16.00 -3.22
C ASP A 870 44.82 -17.37 -3.23
N GLN A 871 44.03 -18.44 -3.14
CA GLN A 871 44.45 -19.74 -3.62
C GLN A 871 43.64 -20.00 -4.88
N ALA A 872 44.28 -19.65 -5.99
CA ALA A 872 43.92 -20.09 -7.32
C ALA A 872 43.81 -21.61 -7.37
N VAL A 873 42.66 -22.12 -7.84
CA VAL A 873 42.53 -23.25 -8.78
C VAL A 873 41.32 -22.97 -9.66
#